data_AF-A0AAW2HBX2-F1
#
_entry.id   AF-A0AAW2HBX2-F1
#
_cell.length_a   1.000
_cell.length_b   1.000
_cell.length_c   1.000
_cell.angle_alpha   90.00
_cell.angle_beta   90.00
_cell.angle_gamma   90.00
#
_symmetry.space_group_name_H-M   'P 1'
#
loop_
_entity.id
_entity.type
_entity.pdbx_description
1 polymer ?
#
loop_
_entity_poly.entity_id
_entity_poly.type
_entity_poly.pdbx_seq_one_letter_code
_entity_poly.pdbx_strand_id
1 'polypeptide(L)'
;MANRRNKTNQGNTTGDQKEDWEIFDILCSQNMDVNETSHDAMTALRSELAALHYKRDRLLAELNDMKSQLRCREQRAIELESEAETLKEQAARQNAIIVSLKKRIQELEEKERALTAANNRTEAALQTLQRENRYQEDKSKELGKRIRNLEVECHAEEQAKITARNAMGDFVRRLSNALGIVEPSESHPSQECLVHRAADLVQEASRLRSRSCTMSENLNSLEIELNGCREALERAVADRDNFQRQAASHLIELDKLRQEKEELELQQRRAERELSDLREKLAIGNKNLECANVNNIAQEATINQLRDDCKVREERCHRLQNEMRHLLETLAITTSTPIRFVESTEEAVKNRIRELVQESKEKCLQIDSLKDKINVLTSQLERQSELGDQVGSRVRALEEEKAIAETRLAQVEDELHNCEITKESLRREKATFMNFLEKLSRALNSDEITKDVGMDLLTESLLIRAEQLARLETDKIVDKTSAVYQLQRKVKTLKDQIQRKDLHLELLRRKLALQEENCRERTAVVAERDEVTLKCKKLMKQIERLQIQLNDARSLSQDLKNQLADAADFKIAALERGRKVEELQKRLVDSESLKNRYNRKIALLKEQIRTTSQSADQDRTISEHSLQLLRDDLANLKLNLAETSRRENQLLAFKASIFKILGAPTTAADYDIITKLEKLMAAHREFTMLSTRYDDHVTTTIPTPVRTPRYEDSGFLDQQELSALEDNDEVFNKRSIRH
;
A
#
# COMPACT_ATOMS: atom_id res chain seq x y z
N MET A 1 -20.12 -6.97 -34.60
CA MET A 1 -19.57 -6.72 -35.95
C MET A 1 -18.38 -7.64 -36.18
N ALA A 2 -18.32 -8.22 -37.39
CA ALA A 2 -17.15 -8.84 -38.03
C ALA A 2 -16.51 -10.09 -37.40
N ASN A 3 -17.13 -11.22 -37.73
CA ASN A 3 -16.54 -12.54 -37.93
C ASN A 3 -15.36 -12.47 -38.95
N ARG A 4 -14.16 -12.94 -38.58
CA ARG A 4 -13.07 -13.31 -39.53
C ARG A 4 -12.39 -14.59 -39.03
N ARG A 5 -12.84 -15.76 -39.52
CA ARG A 5 -12.19 -16.57 -40.57
C ARG A 5 -10.69 -16.77 -40.37
N ASN A 6 -10.32 -17.84 -39.67
CA ASN A 6 -9.06 -18.52 -39.88
C ASN A 6 -9.26 -19.60 -40.94
N LYS A 7 -8.67 -19.38 -42.12
CA LYS A 7 -8.51 -20.39 -43.17
C LYS A 7 -7.33 -21.28 -42.77
N THR A 8 -7.62 -22.53 -42.45
CA THR A 8 -6.65 -23.62 -42.43
C THR A 8 -6.22 -23.92 -43.86
N ASN A 9 -4.94 -23.67 -44.16
CA ASN A 9 -4.32 -24.04 -45.42
C ASN A 9 -3.79 -25.48 -45.27
N GLN A 10 -4.59 -26.48 -45.68
CA GLN A 10 -4.09 -27.82 -45.95
C GLN A 10 -3.40 -27.77 -47.33
N GLY A 11 -2.09 -27.58 -47.31
CA GLY A 11 -1.23 -27.76 -48.48
C GLY A 11 -0.62 -29.16 -48.44
N ASN A 12 -1.02 -30.00 -49.38
CA ASN A 12 -0.42 -31.29 -49.70
C ASN A 12 1.12 -31.18 -49.80
N THR A 13 1.84 -31.93 -48.97
CA THR A 13 3.24 -32.30 -49.20
C THR A 13 3.36 -33.81 -49.02
N THR A 14 2.78 -34.57 -49.95
CA THR A 14 3.02 -36.01 -50.13
C THR A 14 3.86 -36.29 -51.38
N GLY A 15 4.62 -35.30 -51.85
CA GLY A 15 5.49 -35.40 -53.02
C GLY A 15 6.96 -35.71 -52.71
N ASP A 16 7.54 -35.13 -51.65
CA ASP A 16 9.01 -35.13 -51.48
C ASP A 16 9.59 -36.39 -50.84
N GLN A 17 8.81 -37.18 -50.11
CA GLN A 17 9.41 -38.30 -49.38
C GLN A 17 10.01 -39.35 -50.32
N LYS A 18 9.50 -39.52 -51.53
CA LYS A 18 10.00 -40.56 -52.45
C LYS A 18 11.30 -40.17 -53.14
N GLU A 19 11.46 -38.90 -53.53
CA GLU A 19 12.71 -38.37 -54.08
C GLU A 19 13.78 -38.25 -52.98
N ASP A 20 13.40 -37.90 -51.75
CA ASP A 20 14.32 -37.88 -50.60
C ASP A 20 14.84 -39.28 -50.23
N TRP A 21 14.00 -40.31 -50.34
CA TRP A 21 14.43 -41.70 -50.14
C TRP A 21 15.33 -42.21 -51.27
N GLU A 22 15.12 -41.80 -52.53
CA GLU A 22 16.00 -42.15 -53.65
C GLU A 22 17.36 -41.44 -53.55
N ILE A 23 17.41 -40.19 -53.10
CA ILE A 23 18.67 -39.45 -52.86
C ILE A 23 19.45 -40.06 -51.68
N PHE A 24 18.76 -40.50 -50.63
CA PHE A 24 19.37 -41.19 -49.49
C PHE A 24 19.98 -42.54 -49.89
N ASP A 25 19.33 -43.30 -50.76
CA ASP A 25 19.83 -44.59 -51.25
C ASP A 25 21.05 -44.42 -52.18
N ILE A 26 21.09 -43.35 -52.99
CA ILE A 26 22.24 -43.01 -53.85
C ILE A 26 23.46 -42.58 -53.01
N LEU A 27 23.25 -41.87 -51.89
CA LEU A 27 24.35 -41.43 -51.01
C LEU A 27 24.92 -42.55 -50.13
N CYS A 28 24.14 -43.59 -49.82
CA CYS A 28 24.57 -44.68 -48.94
C CYS A 28 25.12 -45.92 -49.69
N SER A 29 25.00 -45.98 -51.03
CA SER A 29 25.35 -47.16 -51.83
C SER A 29 26.78 -47.16 -52.42
N GLN A 30 27.61 -46.15 -52.14
CA GLN A 30 29.05 -46.22 -52.43
C GLN A 30 29.83 -46.85 -51.28
N ASN A 31 30.02 -48.17 -51.38
CA ASN A 31 31.04 -48.93 -50.65
C ASN A 31 32.41 -48.25 -50.81
N MET A 32 32.89 -47.61 -49.74
CA MET A 32 34.29 -47.26 -49.56
C MET A 32 34.76 -47.86 -48.23
N ASP A 33 35.68 -48.80 -48.36
CA ASP A 33 36.37 -49.46 -47.25
C ASP A 33 36.96 -48.44 -46.27
N VAL A 34 36.77 -48.77 -45.01
CA VAL A 34 36.98 -47.98 -43.80
C VAL A 34 38.46 -47.95 -43.42
N ASN A 35 38.99 -46.81 -42.95
CA ASN A 35 39.67 -46.72 -41.64
C ASN A 35 40.02 -45.28 -41.18
N GLU A 36 39.70 -45.04 -39.90
CA GLU A 36 40.00 -43.90 -39.00
C GLU A 36 39.45 -42.50 -39.33
N THR A 37 39.68 -41.92 -40.51
CA THR A 37 39.29 -40.51 -40.78
C THR A 37 37.78 -40.29 -40.97
N SER A 38 37.05 -41.33 -41.38
CA SER A 38 35.58 -41.30 -41.52
C SER A 38 34.85 -41.38 -40.17
N HIS A 39 35.46 -42.00 -39.16
CA HIS A 39 34.85 -42.14 -37.83
C HIS A 39 34.86 -40.81 -37.07
N ASP A 40 35.93 -40.02 -37.21
CA ASP A 40 36.03 -38.67 -36.61
C ASP A 40 35.04 -37.70 -37.28
N ALA A 41 34.93 -37.72 -38.60
CA ALA A 41 33.96 -36.91 -39.33
C ALA A 41 32.50 -37.29 -38.99
N MET A 42 32.21 -38.58 -38.88
CA MET A 42 30.89 -39.07 -38.47
C MET A 42 30.58 -38.72 -37.01
N THR A 43 31.57 -38.75 -36.12
CA THR A 43 31.42 -38.36 -34.71
C THR A 43 31.22 -36.86 -34.55
N ALA A 44 31.93 -36.04 -35.33
CA ALA A 44 31.73 -34.60 -35.37
C ALA A 44 30.32 -34.23 -35.86
N LEU A 45 29.86 -34.83 -36.96
CA LEU A 45 28.49 -34.62 -37.46
C LEU A 45 27.41 -35.10 -36.46
N ARG A 46 27.64 -36.20 -35.74
CA ARG A 46 26.74 -36.65 -34.66
C ARG A 46 26.73 -35.69 -33.47
N SER A 47 27.88 -35.12 -33.11
CA SER A 47 27.98 -34.11 -32.06
C SER A 47 27.29 -32.80 -32.46
N GLU A 48 27.49 -32.34 -33.69
CA GLU A 48 26.80 -31.16 -34.24
C GLU A 48 25.30 -31.37 -34.34
N LEU A 49 24.85 -32.54 -34.79
CA LEU A 49 23.43 -32.90 -34.86
C LEU A 49 22.80 -32.98 -33.45
N ALA A 50 23.53 -33.51 -32.46
CA ALA A 50 23.10 -33.49 -31.06
C ALA A 50 23.03 -32.06 -30.49
N ALA A 51 24.01 -31.20 -30.80
CA ALA A 51 24.00 -29.79 -30.40
C ALA A 51 22.84 -29.01 -31.04
N LEU A 52 22.54 -29.27 -32.31
CA LEU A 52 21.39 -28.71 -33.01
C LEU A 52 20.06 -29.23 -32.44
N HIS A 53 19.97 -30.51 -32.07
CA HIS A 53 18.80 -31.05 -31.38
C HIS A 53 18.59 -30.41 -30.00
N TYR A 54 19.64 -30.28 -29.21
CA TYR A 54 19.57 -29.58 -27.91
C TYR A 54 19.12 -28.13 -28.09
N LYS A 55 19.67 -27.41 -29.08
CA LYS A 55 19.28 -26.04 -29.40
C LYS A 55 17.82 -25.95 -29.85
N ARG A 56 17.36 -26.88 -30.68
CA ARG A 56 15.94 -26.99 -31.09
C ARG A 56 15.05 -27.20 -29.87
N ASP A 57 15.37 -28.15 -29.01
CA ASP A 57 14.54 -28.50 -27.86
C ASP A 57 14.49 -27.36 -26.83
N ARG A 58 15.63 -26.68 -26.62
CA ARG A 58 15.68 -25.45 -25.83
C ARG A 58 14.82 -24.34 -26.42
N LEU A 59 14.93 -24.07 -27.73
CA LEU A 59 14.12 -23.05 -28.40
C LEU A 59 12.62 -23.41 -28.39
N LEU A 60 12.27 -24.70 -28.47
CA LEU A 60 10.89 -25.18 -28.35
C LEU A 60 10.35 -24.98 -26.92
N ALA A 61 11.17 -25.22 -25.90
CA ALA A 61 10.81 -24.93 -24.51
C ALA A 61 10.60 -23.42 -24.30
N GLU A 62 11.55 -22.59 -24.75
CA GLU A 62 11.43 -21.12 -24.69
C GLU A 62 10.18 -20.62 -25.45
N LEU A 63 9.87 -21.18 -26.63
CA LEU A 63 8.67 -20.85 -27.39
C LEU A 63 7.39 -21.24 -26.64
N ASN A 64 7.36 -22.39 -25.98
CA ASN A 64 6.21 -22.83 -25.19
C ASN A 64 6.00 -21.97 -23.95
N ASP A 65 7.06 -21.55 -23.27
CA ASP A 65 7.01 -20.62 -22.15
C ASP A 65 6.50 -19.24 -22.61
N MET A 66 6.98 -18.74 -23.76
CA MET A 66 6.47 -17.48 -24.31
C MET A 66 4.98 -17.58 -24.68
N LYS A 67 4.52 -18.72 -25.21
CA LYS A 67 3.10 -18.97 -25.50
C LYS A 67 2.25 -19.08 -24.22
N SER A 68 2.78 -19.62 -23.13
CA SER A 68 2.06 -19.69 -21.86
C SER A 68 1.95 -18.30 -21.24
N GLN A 69 3.03 -17.52 -21.25
CA GLN A 69 3.03 -16.13 -20.80
C GLN A 69 2.08 -15.25 -21.62
N LEU A 70 2.02 -15.43 -22.95
CA LEU A 70 1.08 -14.71 -23.81
C LEU A 70 -0.36 -15.00 -23.41
N ARG A 71 -0.71 -16.28 -23.21
CA ARG A 71 -2.06 -16.69 -22.77
C ARG A 71 -2.42 -16.11 -21.41
N CYS A 72 -1.49 -16.07 -20.46
CA CYS A 72 -1.72 -15.42 -19.17
C CYS A 72 -1.95 -13.90 -19.31
N ARG A 73 -1.22 -13.23 -20.22
CA ARG A 73 -1.42 -11.80 -20.49
C ARG A 73 -2.75 -11.53 -21.18
N GLU A 74 -3.14 -12.36 -22.14
CA GLU A 74 -4.45 -12.28 -22.82
C GLU A 74 -5.59 -12.47 -21.81
N GLN A 75 -5.48 -13.47 -20.93
CA GLN A 75 -6.46 -13.70 -19.87
C GLN A 75 -6.58 -12.49 -18.93
N ARG A 76 -5.44 -11.93 -18.53
CA ARG A 76 -5.42 -10.72 -17.69
C ARG A 76 -5.99 -9.50 -18.40
N ALA A 77 -5.79 -9.37 -19.71
CA ALA A 77 -6.37 -8.28 -20.50
C ALA A 77 -7.91 -8.41 -20.54
N ILE A 78 -8.44 -9.62 -20.74
CA ILE A 78 -9.89 -9.88 -20.70
C ILE A 78 -10.48 -9.55 -19.32
N GLU A 79 -9.80 -9.93 -18.24
CA GLU A 79 -10.22 -9.59 -16.88
C GLU A 79 -10.28 -8.08 -16.66
N LEU A 80 -9.25 -7.34 -17.08
CA LEU A 80 -9.22 -5.88 -16.99
C LEU A 80 -10.29 -5.21 -17.86
N GLU A 81 -10.58 -5.76 -19.04
CA GLU A 81 -11.68 -5.27 -19.89
C GLU A 81 -13.03 -5.47 -19.20
N SER A 82 -13.27 -6.63 -18.60
CA SER A 82 -14.50 -6.91 -17.84
C SER A 82 -14.66 -5.99 -16.64
N GLU A 83 -13.57 -5.71 -15.91
CA GLU A 83 -13.57 -4.77 -14.79
C GLU A 83 -13.89 -3.34 -15.28
N ALA A 84 -13.29 -2.91 -16.39
CA ALA A 84 -13.57 -1.61 -16.99
C ALA A 84 -15.03 -1.48 -17.44
N GLU A 85 -15.65 -2.54 -17.97
CA GLU A 85 -17.07 -2.57 -18.31
C GLU A 85 -17.95 -2.44 -17.06
N THR A 86 -17.65 -3.17 -15.99
CA THR A 86 -18.41 -3.05 -14.73
C THR A 86 -18.32 -1.64 -14.12
N LEU A 87 -17.15 -1.00 -14.19
CA LEU A 87 -16.97 0.39 -13.72
C LEU A 87 -17.76 1.39 -14.59
N LYS A 88 -17.81 1.19 -15.92
CA LYS A 88 -18.64 2.01 -16.81
C LYS A 88 -20.13 1.86 -16.49
N GLU A 89 -20.60 0.64 -16.24
CA GLU A 89 -21.98 0.41 -15.82
C GLU A 89 -22.30 1.08 -14.49
N GLN A 90 -21.41 0.95 -13.50
CA GLN A 90 -21.59 1.61 -12.20
C GLN A 90 -21.64 3.13 -12.34
N ALA A 91 -20.77 3.72 -13.16
CA ALA A 91 -20.78 5.15 -13.45
C ALA A 91 -22.08 5.59 -14.14
N ALA A 92 -22.60 4.81 -15.09
CA ALA A 92 -23.88 5.07 -15.74
C ALA A 92 -25.06 5.02 -14.75
N ARG A 93 -25.08 4.04 -13.84
CA ARG A 93 -26.11 3.92 -12.78
C ARG A 93 -26.04 5.10 -11.80
N GLN A 94 -24.84 5.48 -11.37
CA GLN A 94 -24.64 6.65 -10.51
C GLN A 94 -25.10 7.94 -11.19
N ASN A 95 -24.76 8.13 -12.47
CA ASN A 95 -25.23 9.28 -13.24
C ASN A 95 -26.75 9.34 -13.38
N ALA A 96 -27.42 8.19 -13.59
CA ALA A 96 -28.87 8.13 -13.63
C ALA A 96 -29.51 8.54 -12.29
N ILE A 97 -28.92 8.12 -11.16
CA ILE A 97 -29.36 8.54 -9.82
C ILE A 97 -29.17 10.05 -9.64
N ILE A 98 -28.01 10.59 -10.03
CA ILE A 98 -27.73 12.03 -9.93
C ILE A 98 -28.76 12.84 -10.74
N VAL A 99 -29.09 12.41 -11.95
CA VAL A 99 -30.10 13.08 -12.79
C VAL A 99 -31.49 13.01 -12.14
N SER A 100 -31.87 11.87 -11.56
CA SER A 100 -33.16 11.74 -10.86
C SER A 100 -33.24 12.63 -9.63
N LEU A 101 -32.16 12.70 -8.83
CA LEU A 101 -32.08 13.54 -7.64
C LEU A 101 -32.13 15.03 -8.01
N LYS A 102 -31.41 15.45 -9.07
CA LYS A 102 -31.49 16.82 -9.59
C LYS A 102 -32.90 17.19 -10.01
N LYS A 103 -33.60 16.31 -10.73
CA LYS A 103 -35.00 16.52 -11.11
C LYS A 103 -35.88 16.65 -9.87
N ARG A 104 -35.66 15.82 -8.85
CA ARG A 104 -36.43 15.87 -7.60
C ARG A 104 -36.21 17.18 -6.83
N ILE A 105 -34.98 17.67 -6.79
CA ILE A 105 -34.64 18.97 -6.19
C ILE A 105 -35.40 20.08 -6.92
N GLN A 106 -35.36 20.10 -8.25
CA GLN A 106 -36.07 21.10 -9.05
C GLN A 106 -37.59 21.07 -8.80
N GLU A 107 -38.21 19.88 -8.72
CA GLU A 107 -39.64 19.74 -8.38
C GLU A 107 -39.97 20.29 -6.98
N LEU A 108 -39.06 20.13 -6.01
CA LEU A 108 -39.23 20.64 -4.65
C LEU A 108 -39.08 22.17 -4.62
N GLU A 109 -38.09 22.71 -5.31
CA GLU A 109 -37.89 24.17 -5.45
C GLU A 109 -39.08 24.86 -6.14
N GLU A 110 -39.67 24.22 -7.17
CA GLU A 110 -40.87 24.74 -7.83
C GLU A 110 -42.09 24.71 -6.90
N LYS A 111 -42.24 23.66 -6.08
CA LYS A 111 -43.29 23.58 -5.06
C LYS A 111 -43.11 24.64 -3.97
N GLU A 112 -41.89 24.86 -3.51
CA GLU A 112 -41.59 25.90 -2.53
C GLU A 112 -41.95 27.27 -3.08
N ARG A 113 -41.51 27.60 -4.31
CA ARG A 113 -41.87 28.84 -5.00
C ARG A 113 -43.39 29.04 -5.09
N ALA A 114 -44.13 27.99 -5.46
CA ALA A 114 -45.59 28.03 -5.52
C ALA A 114 -46.24 28.27 -4.15
N LEU A 115 -45.73 27.64 -3.09
CA LEU A 115 -46.20 27.84 -1.71
C LEU A 115 -45.93 29.26 -1.21
N THR A 116 -44.72 29.80 -1.43
CA THR A 116 -44.44 31.20 -1.09
C THR A 116 -45.35 32.18 -1.81
N ALA A 117 -45.63 31.95 -3.10
CA ALA A 117 -46.56 32.79 -3.86
C ALA A 117 -48.01 32.65 -3.39
N ALA A 118 -48.42 31.49 -2.88
CA ALA A 118 -49.72 31.31 -2.24
C ALA A 118 -49.78 32.03 -0.88
N ASN A 119 -48.73 31.90 -0.07
CA ASN A 119 -48.64 32.55 1.24
C ASN A 119 -48.71 34.07 1.15
N ASN A 120 -47.97 34.67 0.19
CA ASN A 120 -48.01 36.12 -0.03
C ASN A 120 -49.40 36.61 -0.44
N ARG A 121 -50.16 35.80 -1.21
CA ARG A 121 -51.55 36.11 -1.57
C ARG A 121 -52.48 36.03 -0.37
N THR A 122 -52.36 34.99 0.45
CA THR A 122 -53.16 34.86 1.67
C THR A 122 -52.85 35.96 2.67
N GLU A 123 -51.59 36.36 2.79
CA GLU A 123 -51.17 37.46 3.66
C GLU A 123 -51.75 38.81 3.21
N ALA A 124 -51.74 39.09 1.90
CA ALA A 124 -52.37 40.29 1.33
C ALA A 124 -53.90 40.31 1.58
N ALA A 125 -54.58 39.17 1.43
CA ALA A 125 -56.01 39.05 1.72
C ALA A 125 -56.29 39.27 3.22
N LEU A 126 -55.47 38.70 4.10
CA LEU A 126 -55.58 38.86 5.54
C LEU A 126 -55.38 40.32 5.99
N GLN A 127 -54.39 41.01 5.42
CA GLN A 127 -54.20 42.44 5.68
C GLN A 127 -55.40 43.28 5.24
N THR A 128 -56.05 42.92 4.13
CA THR A 128 -57.26 43.61 3.65
C THR A 128 -58.44 43.39 4.61
N LEU A 129 -58.69 42.14 5.02
CA LEU A 129 -59.73 41.81 5.99
C LEU A 129 -59.48 42.47 7.36
N GLN A 130 -58.22 42.57 7.80
CA GLN A 130 -57.89 43.28 9.04
C GLN A 130 -58.25 44.78 8.97
N ARG A 131 -58.05 45.44 7.83
CA ARG A 131 -58.45 46.85 7.65
C ARG A 131 -59.97 47.01 7.66
N GLU A 132 -60.69 46.12 6.97
CA GLU A 132 -62.16 46.12 6.97
C GLU A 132 -62.71 45.88 8.38
N ASN A 133 -62.13 44.95 9.13
CA ASN A 133 -62.55 44.67 10.50
C ASN A 133 -62.36 45.89 11.41
N ARG A 134 -61.19 46.56 11.34
CA ARG A 134 -60.96 47.83 12.08
C ARG A 134 -61.99 48.90 11.73
N TYR A 135 -62.31 49.04 10.45
CA TYR A 135 -63.34 49.98 9.99
C TYR A 135 -64.73 49.64 10.58
N GLN A 136 -65.12 48.36 10.59
CA GLN A 136 -66.40 47.95 11.17
C GLN A 136 -66.42 48.11 12.69
N GLU A 137 -65.32 47.86 13.39
CA GLU A 137 -65.19 48.12 14.83
C GLU A 137 -65.40 49.60 15.15
N ASP A 138 -64.77 50.50 14.40
CA ASP A 138 -64.91 51.94 14.64
C ASP A 138 -66.32 52.44 14.32
N LYS A 139 -66.95 51.89 13.26
CA LYS A 139 -68.36 52.15 12.94
C LYS A 139 -69.30 51.65 14.03
N SER A 140 -69.04 50.46 14.59
CA SER A 140 -69.80 49.91 15.72
C SER A 140 -69.69 50.81 16.96
N LYS A 141 -68.48 51.29 17.28
CA LYS A 141 -68.26 52.25 18.40
C LYS A 141 -69.03 53.55 18.18
N GLU A 142 -69.06 54.07 16.96
CA GLU A 142 -69.82 55.28 16.61
C GLU A 142 -71.33 55.09 16.78
N LEU A 143 -71.88 53.98 16.27
CA LEU A 143 -73.29 53.63 16.45
C LEU A 143 -73.63 53.43 17.94
N GLY A 144 -72.75 52.79 18.71
CA GLY A 144 -72.91 52.64 20.16
C GLY A 144 -72.87 53.96 20.93
N LYS A 145 -72.14 54.98 20.45
CA LYS A 145 -72.24 56.35 21.00
C LYS A 145 -73.59 56.98 20.65
N ARG A 146 -74.07 56.78 19.43
CA ARG A 146 -75.35 57.35 18.97
C ARG A 146 -76.55 56.78 19.70
N ILE A 147 -76.56 55.47 19.98
CA ILE A 147 -77.60 54.81 20.77
C ILE A 147 -77.64 55.39 22.19
N ARG A 148 -76.48 55.48 22.86
CA ARG A 148 -76.40 56.06 24.22
C ARG A 148 -76.95 57.49 24.28
N ASN A 149 -76.66 58.32 23.26
CA ASN A 149 -77.20 59.68 23.21
C ASN A 149 -78.74 59.67 23.07
N LEU A 150 -79.29 58.81 22.21
CA LEU A 150 -80.74 58.66 22.05
C LEU A 150 -81.42 58.13 23.32
N GLU A 151 -80.78 57.24 24.07
CA GLU A 151 -81.26 56.75 25.36
C GLU A 151 -81.35 57.89 26.38
N VAL A 152 -80.34 58.78 26.43
CA VAL A 152 -80.33 59.97 27.29
C VAL A 152 -81.47 60.93 26.92
N GLU A 153 -81.68 61.20 25.63
CA GLU A 153 -82.76 62.07 25.14
C GLU A 153 -84.15 61.49 25.46
N CYS A 154 -84.33 60.18 25.26
CA CYS A 154 -85.59 59.49 25.56
C CYS A 154 -85.88 59.49 27.08
N HIS A 155 -84.86 59.30 27.91
CA HIS A 155 -84.99 59.37 29.36
C HIS A 155 -85.32 60.80 29.85
N ALA A 156 -84.78 61.84 29.20
CA ALA A 156 -85.10 63.23 29.53
C ALA A 156 -86.57 63.57 29.21
N GLU A 157 -87.08 63.11 28.08
CA GLU A 157 -88.49 63.27 27.67
C GLU A 157 -89.47 62.50 28.58
N GLU A 158 -89.14 61.24 28.92
CA GLU A 158 -89.96 60.46 29.86
C GLU A 158 -89.98 61.10 31.26
N GLN A 159 -88.85 61.67 31.70
CA GLN A 159 -88.76 62.39 32.97
C GLN A 159 -89.58 63.69 32.98
N ALA A 160 -89.61 64.46 31.88
CA ALA A 160 -90.44 65.66 31.76
C ALA A 160 -91.94 65.31 31.85
N LYS A 161 -92.34 64.22 31.19
CA LYS A 161 -93.71 63.68 31.19
C LYS A 161 -94.15 63.13 32.56
N ILE A 162 -93.25 62.49 33.31
CA ILE A 162 -93.49 62.02 34.69
C ILE A 162 -93.59 63.20 35.67
N THR A 163 -92.75 64.23 35.52
CA THR A 163 -92.74 65.41 36.39
C THR A 163 -94.07 66.19 36.31
N ALA A 164 -94.64 66.32 35.11
CA ALA A 164 -95.94 66.94 34.89
C ALA A 164 -97.13 66.12 35.45
N ARG A 165 -97.00 64.78 35.47
CA ARG A 165 -98.05 63.85 35.91
C ARG A 165 -98.05 63.62 37.43
N ASN A 166 -96.90 63.73 38.07
CA ASN A 166 -96.72 63.58 39.52
C ASN A 166 -97.03 64.85 40.33
N ALA A 167 -96.89 66.05 39.76
CA ALA A 167 -97.32 67.29 40.43
C ALA A 167 -98.82 67.30 40.81
N MET A 168 -99.65 66.57 40.08
CA MET A 168 -101.12 66.62 40.18
C MET A 168 -101.73 65.47 41.01
N GLY A 169 -101.05 64.33 41.11
CA GLY A 169 -101.63 63.14 41.76
C GLY A 169 -101.06 62.84 43.14
N ASP A 170 -99.92 63.43 43.49
CA ASP A 170 -99.19 63.13 44.72
C ASP A 170 -99.45 64.09 45.85
N PHE A 171 -100.15 65.20 45.67
CA PHE A 171 -100.27 66.08 46.83
C PHE A 171 -101.17 65.51 47.94
N VAL A 172 -102.27 64.82 47.64
CA VAL A 172 -103.28 64.57 48.69
C VAL A 172 -103.75 63.13 48.76
N ARG A 173 -104.02 62.51 47.62
CA ARG A 173 -104.83 61.29 47.63
C ARG A 173 -104.02 60.04 47.91
N ARG A 174 -102.75 60.07 47.50
CA ARG A 174 -101.86 58.91 47.61
C ARG A 174 -101.25 58.76 49.00
N LEU A 175 -101.06 59.86 49.73
CA LEU A 175 -100.60 59.76 51.12
C LEU A 175 -101.63 58.98 51.97
N SER A 176 -102.93 59.27 51.85
CA SER A 176 -104.01 58.54 52.57
C SER A 176 -104.15 57.06 52.18
N ASN A 177 -104.17 56.73 50.89
CA ASN A 177 -104.40 55.34 50.44
C ASN A 177 -103.17 54.44 50.56
N ALA A 178 -101.95 54.95 50.38
CA ALA A 178 -100.72 54.14 50.42
C ALA A 178 -100.36 53.65 51.82
N LEU A 179 -100.95 54.26 52.86
CA LEU A 179 -100.73 53.91 54.26
C LEU A 179 -101.89 53.06 54.82
N GLY A 180 -102.83 52.68 53.94
CA GLY A 180 -103.93 51.75 54.24
C GLY A 180 -105.08 52.35 55.04
N ILE A 181 -105.20 53.68 55.13
CA ILE A 181 -106.25 54.36 55.88
C ILE A 181 -107.49 54.50 54.96
N VAL A 182 -108.39 53.53 55.04
CA VAL A 182 -109.67 53.51 54.30
C VAL A 182 -110.67 54.42 55.03
N GLU A 183 -111.21 55.44 54.35
CA GLU A 183 -112.24 56.38 54.88
C GLU A 183 -113.63 55.71 55.03
N PRO A 184 -114.26 55.78 56.22
CA PRO A 184 -115.71 55.72 56.34
C PRO A 184 -116.23 57.04 56.94
N SER A 185 -116.91 57.85 56.12
CA SER A 185 -117.78 58.98 56.49
C SER A 185 -117.24 60.06 57.46
N GLU A 186 -117.08 61.27 56.91
CA GLU A 186 -117.11 62.59 57.57
C GLU A 186 -116.02 62.98 58.60
N SER A 187 -114.81 62.41 58.53
CA SER A 187 -113.59 63.12 58.98
C SER A 187 -112.35 62.72 58.17
N HIS A 188 -111.61 63.71 57.64
CA HIS A 188 -110.36 63.50 56.89
C HIS A 188 -109.22 63.01 57.81
N PRO A 189 -108.38 62.04 57.40
CA PRO A 189 -107.22 61.62 58.18
C PRO A 189 -106.21 62.77 58.30
N SER A 190 -105.72 63.04 59.52
CA SER A 190 -104.74 64.09 59.74
C SER A 190 -103.34 63.69 59.24
N GLN A 191 -102.57 64.69 58.82
CA GLN A 191 -101.27 64.52 58.16
C GLN A 191 -100.22 63.78 59.01
N GLU A 192 -100.36 63.74 60.35
CA GLU A 192 -99.38 63.10 61.25
C GLU A 192 -99.39 61.57 61.20
N CYS A 193 -100.55 60.92 61.08
CA CYS A 193 -100.65 59.46 60.92
C CYS A 193 -99.99 58.99 59.61
N LEU A 194 -99.98 59.85 58.60
CA LEU A 194 -99.43 59.53 57.30
C LEU A 194 -97.88 59.62 57.28
N VAL A 195 -97.28 60.39 58.19
CA VAL A 195 -95.82 60.51 58.29
C VAL A 195 -95.19 59.25 58.92
N HIS A 196 -95.83 58.65 59.93
CA HIS A 196 -95.25 57.50 60.65
C HIS A 196 -95.14 56.24 59.78
N ARG A 197 -96.20 55.89 59.04
CA ARG A 197 -96.20 54.73 58.15
C ARG A 197 -95.29 54.92 56.92
N ALA A 198 -95.07 56.16 56.50
CA ALA A 198 -94.09 56.47 55.46
C ALA A 198 -92.64 56.22 55.95
N ALA A 199 -92.35 56.47 57.22
CA ALA A 199 -91.03 56.24 57.81
C ALA A 199 -90.62 54.75 57.82
N ASP A 200 -91.54 53.85 58.20
CA ASP A 200 -91.28 52.39 58.19
C ASP A 200 -90.96 51.87 56.78
N LEU A 201 -91.71 52.34 55.76
CA LEU A 201 -91.50 51.94 54.37
C LEU A 201 -90.17 52.48 53.81
N VAL A 202 -89.74 53.67 54.24
CA VAL A 202 -88.43 54.22 53.90
C VAL A 202 -87.31 53.37 54.49
N GLN A 203 -87.46 52.90 55.72
CA GLN A 203 -86.48 52.03 56.36
C GLN A 203 -86.35 50.68 55.63
N GLU A 204 -87.45 50.03 55.25
CA GLU A 204 -87.39 48.77 54.49
C GLU A 204 -86.84 48.96 53.06
N ALA A 205 -87.21 50.05 52.38
CA ALA A 205 -86.65 50.40 51.08
C ALA A 205 -85.15 50.72 51.13
N SER A 206 -84.66 51.26 52.25
CA SER A 206 -83.22 51.45 52.48
C SER A 206 -82.51 50.10 52.62
N ARG A 207 -83.09 49.16 53.37
CA ARG A 207 -82.54 47.80 53.56
C ARG A 207 -82.47 47.02 52.25
N LEU A 208 -83.53 47.08 51.43
CA LEU A 208 -83.56 46.43 50.12
C LEU A 208 -82.56 47.05 49.13
N ARG A 209 -82.40 48.38 49.13
CA ARG A 209 -81.37 49.05 48.32
C ARG A 209 -79.96 48.64 48.72
N SER A 210 -79.65 48.60 50.02
CA SER A 210 -78.35 48.11 50.49
C SER A 210 -78.10 46.68 50.04
N ARG A 211 -79.08 45.78 50.19
CA ARG A 211 -78.97 44.39 49.72
C ARG A 211 -78.78 44.28 48.19
N SER A 212 -79.45 45.12 47.41
CA SER A 212 -79.30 45.17 45.95
C SER A 212 -77.91 45.67 45.54
N CYS A 213 -77.37 46.67 46.24
CA CYS A 213 -76.02 47.18 46.00
C CYS A 213 -74.98 46.08 46.28
N THR A 214 -75.09 45.41 47.42
CA THR A 214 -74.20 44.28 47.77
C THR A 214 -74.30 43.14 46.75
N MET A 215 -75.51 42.81 46.28
CA MET A 215 -75.66 41.78 45.24
C MET A 215 -75.03 42.22 43.91
N SER A 216 -75.16 43.49 43.53
CA SER A 216 -74.56 44.03 42.30
C SER A 216 -73.02 44.05 42.38
N GLU A 217 -72.46 44.40 43.54
CA GLU A 217 -71.02 44.36 43.79
C GLU A 217 -70.48 42.93 43.71
N ASN A 218 -71.18 41.97 44.34
CA ASN A 218 -70.82 40.55 44.26
C ASN A 218 -70.94 39.98 42.83
N LEU A 219 -71.94 40.41 42.06
CA LEU A 219 -72.09 39.99 40.67
C LEU A 219 -70.95 40.55 39.81
N ASN A 220 -70.61 41.82 40.00
CA ASN A 220 -69.48 42.44 39.31
C ASN A 220 -68.13 41.77 39.68
N SER A 221 -67.92 41.44 40.96
CA SER A 221 -66.71 40.70 41.36
C SER A 221 -66.63 39.31 40.72
N LEU A 222 -67.76 38.58 40.67
CA LEU A 222 -67.83 37.28 39.99
C LEU A 222 -67.62 37.38 38.48
N GLU A 223 -68.11 38.44 37.82
CA GLU A 223 -67.84 38.69 36.40
C GLU A 223 -66.35 38.94 36.15
N ILE A 224 -65.69 39.71 37.01
CA ILE A 224 -64.24 39.95 36.94
C ILE A 224 -63.47 38.63 37.13
N GLU A 225 -63.82 37.82 38.13
CA GLU A 225 -63.21 36.51 38.37
C GLU A 225 -63.43 35.53 37.22
N LEU A 226 -64.63 35.50 36.63
CA LEU A 226 -64.96 34.67 35.49
C LEU A 226 -64.14 35.06 34.25
N ASN A 227 -64.00 36.37 33.99
CA ASN A 227 -63.14 36.87 32.92
C ASN A 227 -61.68 36.50 33.17
N GLY A 228 -61.19 36.64 34.40
CA GLY A 228 -59.84 36.20 34.78
C GLY A 228 -59.62 34.69 34.57
N CYS A 229 -60.61 33.86 34.91
CA CYS A 229 -60.58 32.41 34.65
C CYS A 229 -60.55 32.10 33.15
N ARG A 230 -61.32 32.84 32.35
CA ARG A 230 -61.36 32.66 30.89
C ARG A 230 -60.02 33.02 30.24
N GLU A 231 -59.43 34.15 30.62
CA GLU A 231 -58.09 34.53 30.16
C GLU A 231 -57.02 33.52 30.57
N ALA A 232 -57.12 32.97 31.79
CA ALA A 232 -56.21 31.92 32.25
C ALA A 232 -56.36 30.62 31.43
N LEU A 233 -57.60 30.24 31.08
CA LEU A 233 -57.87 29.11 30.21
C LEU A 233 -57.34 29.33 28.80
N GLU A 234 -57.56 30.50 28.20
CA GLU A 234 -57.05 30.85 26.87
C GLU A 234 -55.52 30.80 26.83
N ARG A 235 -54.85 31.33 27.87
CA ARG A 235 -53.40 31.19 28.03
C ARG A 235 -52.95 29.72 28.13
N ALA A 236 -53.62 28.92 28.97
CA ALA A 236 -53.29 27.50 29.12
C ALA A 236 -53.48 26.70 27.81
N VAL A 237 -54.50 27.03 27.02
CA VAL A 237 -54.72 26.43 25.69
C VAL A 237 -53.60 26.82 24.72
N ALA A 238 -53.21 28.10 24.70
CA ALA A 238 -52.09 28.57 23.87
C ALA A 238 -50.76 27.89 24.24
N ASP A 239 -50.50 27.72 25.54
CA ASP A 239 -49.33 27.00 26.04
C ASP A 239 -49.36 25.53 25.65
N ARG A 240 -50.51 24.85 25.79
CA ARG A 240 -50.69 23.47 25.32
C ARG A 240 -50.37 23.34 23.82
N ASP A 241 -50.87 24.24 23.00
CA ASP A 241 -50.65 24.20 21.55
C ASP A 241 -49.19 24.50 21.19
N ASN A 242 -48.51 25.36 21.95
CA ASN A 242 -47.07 25.58 21.85
C ASN A 242 -46.29 24.31 22.20
N PHE A 243 -46.60 23.66 23.33
CA PHE A 243 -45.95 22.42 23.73
C PHE A 243 -46.23 21.28 22.75
N GLN A 244 -47.44 21.20 22.18
CA GLN A 244 -47.77 20.20 21.17
C GLN A 244 -46.95 20.41 19.89
N ARG A 245 -46.75 21.66 19.45
CA ARG A 245 -45.86 21.97 18.32
C ARG A 245 -44.40 21.62 18.63
N GLN A 246 -43.91 21.91 19.84
CA GLN A 246 -42.56 21.53 20.26
C GLN A 246 -42.39 20.00 20.30
N ALA A 247 -43.34 19.27 20.88
CA ALA A 247 -43.31 17.81 20.93
C ALA A 247 -43.30 17.20 19.52
N ALA A 248 -44.10 17.73 18.59
CA ALA A 248 -44.08 17.31 17.19
C ALA A 248 -42.71 17.59 16.51
N SER A 249 -42.10 18.74 16.79
CA SER A 249 -40.75 19.07 16.30
C SER A 249 -39.69 18.09 16.83
N HIS A 250 -39.73 17.79 18.13
CA HIS A 250 -38.79 16.86 18.75
C HIS A 250 -38.97 15.42 18.26
N LEU A 251 -40.20 14.99 17.94
CA LEU A 251 -40.43 13.69 17.29
C LEU A 251 -39.77 13.62 15.91
N ILE A 252 -39.86 14.68 15.10
CA ILE A 252 -39.20 14.76 13.79
C ILE A 252 -37.68 14.74 13.95
N GLU A 253 -37.12 15.45 14.93
CA GLU A 253 -35.69 15.43 15.23
C GLU A 253 -35.22 14.05 15.68
N LEU A 254 -35.98 13.36 16.54
CA LEU A 254 -35.68 12.00 16.97
C LEU A 254 -35.66 11.02 15.79
N ASP A 255 -36.61 11.13 14.87
CA ASP A 255 -36.64 10.26 13.69
C ASP A 255 -35.48 10.56 12.72
N LYS A 256 -35.08 11.84 12.58
CA LYS A 256 -33.84 12.21 11.85
C LYS A 256 -32.60 11.61 12.50
N LEU A 257 -32.46 11.74 13.82
CA LEU A 257 -31.33 11.16 14.56
C LEU A 257 -31.31 9.63 14.47
N ARG A 258 -32.47 8.97 14.43
CA ARG A 258 -32.56 7.52 14.19
C ARG A 258 -32.08 7.16 12.79
N GLN A 259 -32.49 7.88 11.76
CA GLN A 259 -32.03 7.66 10.39
C GLN A 259 -30.51 7.88 10.28
N GLU A 260 -29.99 8.98 10.82
CA GLU A 260 -28.54 9.26 10.85
C GLU A 260 -27.77 8.15 11.59
N LYS A 261 -28.32 7.64 12.70
CA LYS A 261 -27.72 6.51 13.42
C LYS A 261 -27.67 5.24 12.55
N GLU A 262 -28.75 4.88 11.87
CA GLU A 262 -28.79 3.71 10.98
C GLU A 262 -27.81 3.86 9.81
N GLU A 263 -27.70 5.06 9.23
CA GLU A 263 -26.72 5.38 8.19
C GLU A 263 -25.28 5.24 8.69
N LEU A 264 -24.98 5.76 9.89
CA LEU A 264 -23.66 5.64 10.52
C LEU A 264 -23.32 4.20 10.88
N GLU A 265 -24.26 3.41 11.38
CA GLU A 265 -24.06 1.98 11.65
C GLU A 265 -23.78 1.20 10.36
N LEU A 266 -24.46 1.53 9.26
CA LEU A 266 -24.19 0.92 7.96
C LEU A 266 -22.80 1.30 7.43
N GLN A 267 -22.39 2.56 7.58
CA GLN A 267 -21.04 3.02 7.23
C GLN A 267 -19.98 2.33 8.08
N GLN A 268 -20.21 2.20 9.40
CA GLN A 268 -19.31 1.47 10.30
C GLN A 268 -19.13 0.02 9.84
N ARG A 269 -20.21 -0.70 9.54
CA ARG A 269 -20.13 -2.09 9.05
C ARG A 269 -19.43 -2.22 7.70
N ARG A 270 -19.46 -1.18 6.85
CA ARG A 270 -18.68 -1.17 5.59
C ARG A 270 -17.20 -0.98 5.88
N ALA A 271 -16.86 -0.01 6.73
CA ALA A 271 -15.47 0.24 7.14
C ALA A 271 -14.85 -0.96 7.88
N GLU A 272 -15.61 -1.66 8.72
CA GLU A 272 -15.17 -2.88 9.40
C GLU A 272 -14.86 -4.01 8.41
N ARG A 273 -15.66 -4.16 7.36
CA ARG A 273 -15.39 -5.12 6.27
C ARG A 273 -14.14 -4.75 5.49
N GLU A 274 -14.01 -3.49 5.09
CA GLU A 274 -12.81 -2.99 4.40
C GLU A 274 -11.54 -3.17 5.24
N LEU A 275 -11.62 -2.93 6.56
CA LEU A 275 -10.52 -3.19 7.49
C LEU A 275 -10.17 -4.68 7.59
N SER A 276 -11.17 -5.56 7.57
CA SER A 276 -10.94 -7.01 7.54
C SER A 276 -10.22 -7.43 6.26
N ASP A 277 -10.68 -6.96 5.10
CA ASP A 277 -10.06 -7.26 3.80
C ASP A 277 -8.63 -6.73 3.72
N LEU A 278 -8.37 -5.54 4.26
CA LEU A 278 -7.02 -4.96 4.33
C LEU A 278 -6.11 -5.76 5.27
N ARG A 279 -6.62 -6.25 6.41
CA ARG A 279 -5.87 -7.13 7.32
C ARG A 279 -5.52 -8.47 6.66
N GLU A 280 -6.45 -9.05 5.91
CA GLU A 280 -6.20 -10.28 5.16
C GLU A 280 -5.14 -10.06 4.06
N LYS A 281 -5.27 -8.98 3.28
CA LYS A 281 -4.26 -8.59 2.27
C LYS A 281 -2.89 -8.36 2.90
N LEU A 282 -2.82 -7.71 4.06
CA LEU A 282 -1.57 -7.52 4.80
C LEU A 282 -0.98 -8.86 5.25
N ALA A 283 -1.80 -9.78 5.77
CA ALA A 283 -1.35 -11.11 6.18
C ALA A 283 -0.80 -11.92 4.99
N ILE A 284 -1.45 -11.86 3.82
CA ILE A 284 -0.95 -12.47 2.58
C ILE A 284 0.36 -11.80 2.14
N GLY A 285 0.43 -10.47 2.19
CA GLY A 285 1.64 -9.70 1.89
C GLY A 285 2.82 -10.10 2.77
N ASN A 286 2.60 -10.25 4.08
CA ASN A 286 3.63 -10.68 5.02
C ASN A 286 4.10 -12.11 4.74
N LYS A 287 3.19 -13.05 4.47
CA LYS A 287 3.57 -14.43 4.07
C LYS A 287 4.41 -14.44 2.80
N ASN A 288 4.04 -13.64 1.80
CA ASN A 288 4.80 -13.53 0.56
C ASN A 288 6.20 -12.93 0.80
N LEU A 289 6.30 -11.92 1.68
CA LEU A 289 7.58 -11.34 2.09
C LEU A 289 8.45 -12.34 2.85
N GLU A 290 7.86 -13.15 3.75
CA GLU A 290 8.58 -14.22 4.45
C GLU A 290 9.12 -15.26 3.45
N CYS A 291 8.30 -15.71 2.50
CA CYS A 291 8.75 -16.61 1.42
C CYS A 291 9.88 -15.98 0.59
N ALA A 292 9.75 -14.71 0.22
CA ALA A 292 10.79 -13.99 -0.51
C ALA A 292 12.07 -13.85 0.31
N ASN A 293 11.96 -13.63 1.63
CA ASN A 293 13.10 -13.53 2.54
C ASN A 293 13.83 -14.87 2.66
N VAL A 294 13.08 -15.98 2.81
CA VAL A 294 13.66 -17.34 2.81
C VAL A 294 14.38 -17.63 1.49
N ASN A 295 13.79 -17.26 0.35
CA ASN A 295 14.43 -17.40 -0.95
C ASN A 295 15.70 -16.55 -1.07
N ASN A 296 15.70 -15.33 -0.53
CA ASN A 296 16.87 -14.46 -0.53
C ASN A 296 18.00 -15.05 0.32
N ILE A 297 17.70 -15.54 1.53
CA ILE A 297 18.67 -16.24 2.38
C ILE A 297 19.27 -17.46 1.65
N ALA A 298 18.45 -18.23 0.93
CA ALA A 298 18.92 -19.36 0.14
C ALA A 298 19.81 -18.93 -1.04
N GLN A 299 19.48 -17.82 -1.70
CA GLN A 299 20.30 -17.22 -2.76
C GLN A 299 21.63 -16.69 -2.21
N GLU A 300 21.63 -16.00 -1.06
CA GLU A 300 22.85 -15.53 -0.39
C GLU A 300 23.77 -16.70 -0.02
N ALA A 301 23.21 -17.80 0.51
CA ALA A 301 23.98 -19.00 0.80
C ALA A 301 24.62 -19.59 -0.47
N THR A 302 23.88 -19.62 -1.57
CA THR A 302 24.38 -20.09 -2.88
C THR A 302 25.47 -19.17 -3.42
N ILE A 303 25.32 -17.85 -3.30
CA ILE A 303 26.34 -16.88 -3.70
C ILE A 303 27.62 -17.05 -2.88
N ASN A 304 27.50 -17.25 -1.57
CA ASN A 304 28.66 -17.47 -0.71
C ASN A 304 29.38 -18.77 -1.07
N GLN A 305 28.65 -19.85 -1.33
CA GLN A 305 29.24 -21.10 -1.79
C GLN A 305 29.99 -20.92 -3.13
N LEU A 306 29.38 -20.22 -4.10
CA LEU A 306 30.05 -19.94 -5.38
C LEU A 306 31.29 -19.05 -5.22
N ARG A 307 31.28 -18.11 -4.28
CA ARG A 307 32.45 -17.29 -3.95
C ARG A 307 33.59 -18.13 -3.39
N ASP A 308 33.29 -19.06 -2.48
CA ASP A 308 34.27 -19.98 -1.92
C ASP A 308 34.84 -20.91 -3.00
N ASP A 309 33.98 -21.47 -3.86
CA ASP A 309 34.41 -22.29 -5.00
C ASP A 309 35.31 -21.52 -5.98
N CYS A 310 34.98 -20.26 -6.28
CA CYS A 310 35.82 -19.37 -7.09
C CYS A 310 37.17 -19.15 -6.43
N LYS A 311 37.21 -18.87 -5.13
CA LYS A 311 38.46 -18.69 -4.38
C LYS A 311 39.34 -19.94 -4.42
N VAL A 312 38.76 -21.13 -4.22
CA VAL A 312 39.48 -22.40 -4.32
C VAL A 312 40.04 -22.62 -5.74
N ARG A 313 39.27 -22.27 -6.78
CA ARG A 313 39.74 -22.34 -8.17
C ARG A 313 40.86 -21.35 -8.45
N GLU A 314 40.76 -20.12 -7.94
CA GLU A 314 41.82 -19.11 -8.05
C GLU A 314 43.11 -19.59 -7.38
N GLU A 315 43.04 -20.11 -6.15
CA GLU A 315 44.20 -20.67 -5.44
C GLU A 315 44.81 -21.86 -6.20
N ARG A 316 43.99 -22.70 -6.85
CA ARG A 316 44.47 -23.78 -7.72
C ARG A 316 45.18 -23.23 -8.97
N CYS A 317 44.62 -22.22 -9.63
CA CYS A 317 45.27 -21.57 -10.78
C CYS A 317 46.61 -20.94 -10.39
N HIS A 318 46.68 -20.23 -9.27
CA HIS A 318 47.93 -19.65 -8.78
C HIS A 318 48.99 -20.73 -8.48
N ARG A 319 48.59 -21.84 -7.87
CA ARG A 319 49.49 -22.99 -7.66
C ARG A 319 50.03 -23.56 -8.97
N LEU A 320 49.15 -23.84 -9.94
CA LEU A 320 49.56 -24.35 -11.26
C LEU A 320 50.46 -23.36 -12.02
N GLN A 321 50.18 -22.06 -11.93
CA GLN A 321 51.04 -21.03 -12.52
C GLN A 321 52.43 -21.00 -11.89
N ASN A 322 52.52 -21.18 -10.57
CA ASN A 322 53.81 -21.27 -9.87
C ASN A 322 54.58 -22.54 -10.24
N GLU A 323 53.90 -23.69 -10.32
CA GLU A 323 54.49 -24.95 -10.79
C GLU A 323 55.02 -24.84 -12.22
N MET A 324 54.25 -24.22 -13.13
CA MET A 324 54.67 -23.97 -14.51
C MET A 324 55.90 -23.04 -14.57
N ARG A 325 55.93 -21.98 -13.75
CA ARG A 325 57.09 -21.08 -13.65
C ARG A 325 58.33 -21.83 -13.20
N HIS A 326 58.24 -22.64 -12.14
CA HIS A 326 59.35 -23.46 -11.66
C HIS A 326 59.81 -24.50 -12.67
N LEU A 327 58.89 -25.12 -13.42
CA LEU A 327 59.23 -26.03 -14.51
C LEU A 327 60.02 -25.30 -15.60
N LEU A 328 59.57 -24.11 -16.02
CA LEU A 328 60.27 -23.30 -17.02
C LEU A 328 61.65 -22.84 -16.52
N GLU A 329 61.78 -22.45 -15.25
CA GLU A 329 63.07 -22.14 -14.62
C GLU A 329 64.00 -23.36 -14.66
N THR A 330 63.51 -24.54 -14.29
CA THR A 330 64.29 -25.79 -14.29
C THR A 330 64.74 -26.17 -15.71
N LEU A 331 63.84 -26.07 -16.69
CA LEU A 331 64.16 -26.34 -18.10
C LEU A 331 65.14 -25.31 -18.67
N ALA A 332 65.02 -24.04 -18.31
CA ALA A 332 65.96 -23.00 -18.74
C ALA A 332 67.36 -23.23 -18.16
N ILE A 333 67.47 -23.61 -16.88
CA ILE A 333 68.75 -23.95 -16.24
C ILE A 333 69.40 -25.15 -16.93
N THR A 334 68.64 -26.22 -17.16
CA THR A 334 69.18 -27.46 -17.76
C THR A 334 69.56 -27.32 -19.23
N THR A 335 68.87 -26.46 -19.99
CA THR A 335 69.19 -26.18 -21.40
C THR A 335 70.23 -25.08 -21.57
N SER A 336 70.54 -24.33 -20.50
CA SER A 336 71.64 -23.39 -20.45
C SER A 336 72.99 -24.11 -20.40
N THR A 337 74.01 -23.46 -20.93
CA THR A 337 75.40 -23.93 -20.88
C THR A 337 76.28 -22.77 -20.40
N PRO A 338 77.54 -23.01 -19.96
CA PRO A 338 78.42 -21.94 -19.48
C PRO A 338 78.64 -20.79 -20.47
N ILE A 339 78.40 -21.01 -21.76
CA ILE A 339 78.61 -20.06 -22.85
C ILE A 339 77.28 -19.47 -23.35
N ARG A 340 76.14 -20.04 -22.95
CA ARG A 340 74.81 -19.61 -23.40
C ARG A 340 73.75 -19.73 -22.32
N PHE A 341 73.25 -18.58 -21.90
CA PHE A 341 72.12 -18.46 -21.00
C PHE A 341 70.78 -18.56 -21.75
N VAL A 342 69.81 -19.25 -21.16
CA VAL A 342 68.43 -19.37 -21.64
C VAL A 342 67.52 -18.77 -20.58
N GLU A 343 66.65 -17.85 -20.99
CA GLU A 343 65.66 -17.26 -20.10
C GLU A 343 64.57 -18.28 -19.73
N SER A 344 64.01 -18.16 -18.53
CA SER A 344 62.92 -18.99 -18.02
C SER A 344 61.54 -18.64 -18.61
N THR A 345 61.50 -18.41 -19.92
CA THR A 345 60.28 -18.21 -20.71
C THR A 345 60.05 -19.40 -21.63
N GLU A 346 58.79 -19.73 -21.87
CA GLU A 346 58.42 -20.89 -22.68
C GLU A 346 59.05 -20.86 -24.08
N GLU A 347 59.03 -19.69 -24.72
CA GLU A 347 59.55 -19.52 -26.08
C GLU A 347 61.08 -19.64 -26.12
N ALA A 348 61.80 -19.10 -25.12
CA ALA A 348 63.26 -19.22 -25.04
C ALA A 348 63.70 -20.69 -24.84
N VAL A 349 63.04 -21.41 -23.94
CA VAL A 349 63.28 -22.85 -23.71
C VAL A 349 62.99 -23.66 -24.97
N LYS A 350 61.85 -23.43 -25.62
CA LYS A 350 61.48 -24.11 -26.88
C LYS A 350 62.50 -23.87 -27.99
N ASN A 351 62.92 -22.62 -28.17
CA ASN A 351 63.92 -22.27 -29.18
C ASN A 351 65.25 -22.96 -28.91
N ARG A 352 65.71 -23.01 -27.65
CA ARG A 352 66.94 -23.73 -27.31
C ARG A 352 66.84 -25.24 -27.55
N ILE A 353 65.71 -25.86 -27.21
CA ILE A 353 65.49 -27.30 -27.46
C ILE A 353 65.55 -27.59 -28.97
N ARG A 354 64.90 -26.76 -29.81
CA ARG A 354 64.94 -26.92 -31.28
C ARG A 354 66.38 -26.90 -31.81
N GLU A 355 67.19 -25.98 -31.32
CA GLU A 355 68.61 -25.90 -31.70
C GLU A 355 69.41 -27.10 -31.21
N LEU A 356 69.25 -27.53 -29.95
CA LEU A 356 69.93 -28.73 -29.43
C LEU A 356 69.57 -29.98 -30.23
N VAL A 357 68.31 -30.11 -30.66
CA VAL A 357 67.87 -31.19 -31.55
C VAL A 357 68.57 -31.09 -32.91
N GLN A 358 68.73 -29.89 -33.46
CA GLN A 358 69.44 -29.68 -34.71
C GLN A 358 70.94 -30.00 -34.59
N GLU A 359 71.61 -29.50 -33.54
CA GLU A 359 73.00 -29.84 -33.21
C GLU A 359 73.18 -31.37 -33.04
N SER A 360 72.23 -32.05 -32.41
CA SER A 360 72.26 -33.51 -32.26
C SER A 360 72.13 -34.24 -33.60
N LYS A 361 71.25 -33.77 -34.50
CA LYS A 361 71.10 -34.35 -35.84
C LYS A 361 72.40 -34.23 -36.63
N GLU A 362 73.05 -33.06 -36.58
CA GLU A 362 74.34 -32.82 -37.23
C GLU A 362 75.44 -33.74 -36.68
N LYS A 363 75.50 -33.93 -35.35
CA LYS A 363 76.40 -34.90 -34.73
C LYS A 363 76.11 -36.35 -35.12
N CYS A 364 74.84 -36.76 -35.23
CA CYS A 364 74.48 -38.09 -35.73
C CYS A 364 74.97 -38.30 -37.16
N LEU A 365 74.76 -37.33 -38.05
CA LEU A 365 75.28 -37.39 -39.43
C LEU A 365 76.81 -37.51 -39.44
N GLN A 366 77.51 -36.79 -38.56
CA GLN A 366 78.96 -36.91 -38.40
C GLN A 366 79.38 -38.30 -37.89
N ILE A 367 78.66 -38.87 -36.93
CA ILE A 367 78.90 -40.23 -36.41
C ILE A 367 78.68 -41.26 -37.52
N ASP A 368 77.62 -41.15 -38.30
CA ASP A 368 77.35 -42.09 -39.38
C ASP A 368 78.44 -42.02 -40.46
N SER A 369 78.94 -40.81 -40.80
CA SER A 369 80.11 -40.66 -41.66
C SER A 369 81.38 -41.32 -41.08
N LEU A 370 81.58 -41.26 -39.76
CA LEU A 370 82.70 -41.94 -39.09
C LEU A 370 82.51 -43.46 -39.06
N LYS A 371 81.29 -43.95 -38.85
CA LYS A 371 80.96 -45.38 -38.93
C LYS A 371 81.22 -45.93 -40.32
N ASP A 372 80.85 -45.20 -41.38
CA ASP A 372 81.15 -45.58 -42.76
C ASP A 372 82.66 -45.70 -42.99
N LYS A 373 83.45 -44.75 -42.46
CA LYS A 373 84.92 -44.84 -42.50
C LYS A 373 85.46 -46.04 -41.73
N ILE A 374 84.91 -46.34 -40.55
CA ILE A 374 85.28 -47.52 -39.76
C ILE A 374 84.96 -48.79 -40.55
N ASN A 375 83.78 -48.91 -41.14
CA ASN A 375 83.39 -50.07 -41.93
C ASN A 375 84.36 -50.31 -43.10
N VAL A 376 84.77 -49.25 -43.81
CA VAL A 376 85.79 -49.34 -44.87
C VAL A 376 87.12 -49.87 -44.33
N LEU A 377 87.58 -49.37 -43.17
CA LEU A 377 88.82 -49.85 -42.53
C LEU A 377 88.70 -51.30 -42.02
N THR A 378 87.55 -51.67 -41.46
CA THR A 378 87.27 -53.05 -40.99
C THR A 378 87.32 -54.03 -42.16
N SER A 379 86.67 -53.73 -43.29
CA SER A 379 86.75 -54.60 -44.48
C SER A 379 88.17 -54.69 -45.06
N GLN A 380 89.02 -53.68 -44.88
CA GLN A 380 90.45 -53.79 -45.23
C GLN A 380 91.21 -54.69 -44.27
N LEU A 381 90.91 -54.62 -42.97
CA LEU A 381 91.52 -55.47 -41.94
C LEU A 381 91.09 -56.93 -42.10
N GLU A 382 89.81 -57.21 -42.37
CA GLU A 382 89.29 -58.56 -42.62
C GLU A 382 90.04 -59.23 -43.77
N ARG A 383 90.24 -58.53 -44.89
CA ARG A 383 91.06 -59.04 -46.00
C ARG A 383 92.50 -59.37 -45.60
N GLN A 384 93.09 -58.59 -44.70
CA GLN A 384 94.43 -58.87 -44.17
C GLN A 384 94.43 -60.06 -43.21
N SER A 385 93.38 -60.21 -42.40
CA SER A 385 93.19 -61.35 -41.50
C SER A 385 93.01 -62.65 -42.26
N GLU A 386 92.18 -62.68 -43.31
CA GLU A 386 91.98 -63.86 -44.16
C GLU A 386 93.30 -64.33 -44.80
N LEU A 387 94.13 -63.38 -45.25
CA LEU A 387 95.49 -63.65 -45.70
C LEU A 387 96.36 -64.25 -44.58
N GLY A 388 96.24 -63.74 -43.36
CA GLY A 388 96.90 -64.29 -42.17
C GLY A 388 96.46 -65.71 -41.81
N ASP A 389 95.16 -65.99 -41.85
CA ASP A 389 94.59 -67.31 -41.56
C ASP A 389 95.00 -68.37 -42.58
N GLN A 390 95.09 -68.00 -43.86
CA GLN A 390 95.65 -68.88 -44.90
C GLN A 390 97.10 -69.25 -44.61
N VAL A 391 97.91 -68.31 -44.14
CA VAL A 391 99.29 -68.59 -43.71
C VAL A 391 99.30 -69.48 -42.45
N GLY A 392 98.46 -69.17 -41.47
CA GLY A 392 98.37 -69.91 -40.20
C GLY A 392 97.89 -71.36 -40.36
N SER A 393 96.91 -71.62 -41.23
CA SER A 393 96.47 -72.99 -41.54
C SER A 393 97.59 -73.84 -42.15
N ARG A 394 98.43 -73.23 -43.01
CA ARG A 394 99.59 -73.90 -43.59
C ARG A 394 100.66 -74.24 -42.55
N VAL A 395 100.83 -73.40 -41.54
CA VAL A 395 101.73 -73.67 -40.40
C VAL A 395 101.19 -74.82 -39.54
N ARG A 396 99.89 -74.80 -39.19
CA ARG A 396 99.28 -75.86 -38.37
C ARG A 396 99.36 -77.24 -39.00
N ALA A 397 99.14 -77.36 -40.31
CA ALA A 397 99.28 -78.65 -41.00
C ALA A 397 100.70 -79.22 -40.87
N LEU A 398 101.73 -78.36 -40.90
CA LEU A 398 103.12 -78.77 -40.69
C LEU A 398 103.40 -79.14 -39.22
N GLU A 399 102.76 -78.45 -38.27
CA GLU A 399 102.86 -78.79 -36.84
C GLU A 399 102.18 -80.12 -36.51
N GLU A 400 101.04 -80.45 -37.14
CA GLU A 400 100.37 -81.75 -36.96
C GLU A 400 101.22 -82.91 -37.48
N GLU A 401 101.84 -82.77 -38.66
CA GLU A 401 102.78 -83.77 -39.17
C GLU A 401 103.96 -83.99 -38.21
N LYS A 402 104.46 -82.91 -37.61
CA LYS A 402 105.50 -82.97 -36.57
C LYS A 402 105.01 -83.69 -35.31
N ALA A 403 103.81 -83.36 -34.81
CA ALA A 403 103.24 -83.95 -33.61
C ALA A 403 102.95 -85.46 -33.78
N ILE A 404 102.52 -85.88 -34.97
CA ILE A 404 102.33 -87.31 -35.29
C ILE A 404 103.67 -88.05 -35.23
N ALA A 405 104.77 -87.44 -35.67
CA ALA A 405 106.09 -88.04 -35.55
C ALA A 405 106.58 -88.10 -34.08
N GLU A 406 106.35 -87.04 -33.30
CA GLU A 406 106.70 -86.99 -31.86
C GLU A 406 105.90 -88.01 -31.03
N THR A 407 104.60 -88.16 -31.28
CA THR A 407 103.75 -89.15 -30.58
C THR A 407 104.13 -90.59 -30.91
N ARG A 408 104.51 -90.87 -32.16
CA ARG A 408 105.01 -92.19 -32.55
C ARG A 408 106.33 -92.54 -31.87
N LEU A 409 107.19 -91.54 -31.64
CA LEU A 409 108.42 -91.70 -30.88
C LEU A 409 108.11 -91.98 -29.39
N ALA A 410 107.24 -91.15 -28.79
CA ALA A 410 106.84 -91.30 -27.39
C ALA A 410 106.15 -92.64 -27.11
N GLN A 411 105.30 -93.15 -28.00
CA GLN A 411 104.65 -94.47 -27.82
C GLN A 411 105.66 -95.61 -27.73
N VAL A 412 106.72 -95.58 -28.54
CA VAL A 412 107.77 -96.62 -28.52
C VAL A 412 108.63 -96.50 -27.25
N GLU A 413 108.88 -95.27 -26.78
CA GLU A 413 109.55 -95.01 -25.50
C GLU A 413 108.70 -95.46 -24.31
N ASP A 414 107.39 -95.20 -24.32
CA ASP A 414 106.43 -95.61 -23.29
C ASP A 414 106.19 -97.12 -23.26
N GLU A 415 106.15 -97.81 -24.41
CA GLU A 415 106.03 -99.27 -24.45
C GLU A 415 107.24 -99.95 -23.78
N LEU A 416 108.44 -99.38 -23.99
CA LEU A 416 109.66 -99.83 -23.34
C LEU A 416 109.62 -99.56 -21.82
N HIS A 417 109.23 -98.34 -21.43
CA HIS A 417 109.15 -97.94 -20.03
C HIS A 417 108.07 -98.69 -19.24
N ASN A 418 106.89 -98.90 -19.83
CA ASN A 418 105.79 -99.65 -19.19
C ASN A 418 106.13 -101.13 -18.99
N CYS A 419 106.94 -101.71 -19.87
CA CYS A 419 107.42 -103.08 -19.72
C CYS A 419 108.37 -103.20 -18.50
N GLU A 420 109.14 -102.16 -18.20
CA GLU A 420 109.99 -102.07 -17.01
C GLU A 420 109.16 -101.83 -15.73
N ILE A 421 108.20 -100.90 -15.76
CA ILE A 421 107.36 -100.56 -14.60
C ILE A 421 106.42 -101.71 -14.19
N THR A 422 105.74 -102.38 -15.13
CA THR A 422 104.80 -103.46 -14.79
C THR A 422 105.47 -104.62 -14.04
N LYS A 423 106.76 -104.87 -14.32
CA LYS A 423 107.58 -105.85 -13.62
C LYS A 423 107.88 -105.47 -12.16
N GLU A 424 107.89 -104.19 -11.83
CA GLU A 424 108.15 -103.66 -10.48
C GLU A 424 106.87 -103.35 -9.69
N SER A 425 105.79 -102.94 -10.35
CA SER A 425 104.48 -102.67 -9.72
C SER A 425 103.83 -103.94 -9.17
N LEU A 426 103.80 -105.02 -9.96
CA LEU A 426 103.22 -106.30 -9.52
C LEU A 426 103.91 -106.90 -8.27
N ARG A 427 105.19 -106.55 -8.03
CA ARG A 427 105.88 -106.92 -6.79
C ARG A 427 105.45 -106.08 -5.58
N ARG A 428 105.11 -104.80 -5.79
CA ARG A 428 104.71 -103.87 -4.72
C ARG A 428 103.25 -104.05 -4.31
N GLU A 429 102.34 -104.24 -5.25
CA GLU A 429 100.89 -104.34 -4.96
C GLU A 429 100.51 -105.58 -4.13
N LYS A 430 101.22 -106.71 -4.32
CA LYS A 430 101.06 -107.89 -3.48
C LYS A 430 101.35 -107.61 -2.00
N ALA A 431 102.27 -106.70 -1.70
CA ALA A 431 102.67 -106.37 -0.33
C ALA A 431 101.72 -105.37 0.35
N THR A 432 101.11 -104.46 -0.42
CA THR A 432 100.21 -103.42 0.13
C THR A 432 98.79 -103.90 0.36
N PHE A 433 98.25 -104.80 -0.46
CA PHE A 433 96.88 -105.33 -0.30
C PHE A 433 96.72 -106.15 0.99
N MET A 434 97.76 -106.91 1.35
CA MET A 434 97.82 -107.67 2.60
C MET A 434 97.78 -106.77 3.85
N ASN A 435 98.39 -105.59 3.78
CA ASN A 435 98.45 -104.63 4.89
C ASN A 435 97.15 -103.81 5.07
N PHE A 436 96.27 -103.77 4.06
CA PHE A 436 95.02 -103.01 4.11
C PHE A 436 93.88 -103.81 4.77
N LEU A 437 93.75 -105.10 4.45
CA LEU A 437 92.75 -105.99 5.07
C LEU A 437 92.97 -106.16 6.59
N GLU A 438 94.23 -106.12 7.02
CA GLU A 438 94.61 -106.20 8.44
C GLU A 438 94.28 -104.94 9.26
N LYS A 439 94.11 -103.79 8.60
CA LYS A 439 93.74 -102.52 9.23
C LYS A 439 92.22 -102.31 9.31
N LEU A 440 91.44 -102.97 8.47
CA LEU A 440 89.97 -102.86 8.43
C LEU A 440 89.27 -103.72 9.49
N SER A 441 89.86 -104.85 9.90
CA SER A 441 89.30 -105.67 11.01
C SER A 441 89.42 -104.98 12.38
N ARG A 442 90.54 -104.27 12.62
CA ARG A 442 90.78 -103.52 13.87
C ARG A 442 89.88 -102.28 14.03
N ALA A 443 89.32 -101.78 12.94
CA ALA A 443 88.49 -100.56 12.95
C ALA A 443 87.01 -100.82 13.27
N LEU A 444 86.56 -102.10 13.33
CA LEU A 444 85.15 -102.49 13.47
C LEU A 444 84.86 -103.30 14.75
N ASN A 445 85.80 -103.32 15.71
CA ASN A 445 85.68 -103.99 17.03
C ASN A 445 85.12 -105.43 16.92
N SER A 446 85.77 -106.24 16.09
CA SER A 446 85.54 -107.70 15.96
C SER A 446 86.87 -108.47 16.05
N ASP A 447 87.78 -108.00 16.92
CA ASP A 447 89.17 -108.46 17.02
C ASP A 447 89.38 -109.78 17.80
N GLU A 448 88.32 -110.40 18.35
CA GLU A 448 88.45 -111.66 19.10
C GLU A 448 87.81 -112.88 18.43
N ILE A 449 87.35 -112.76 17.17
CA ILE A 449 86.72 -113.88 16.42
C ILE A 449 87.49 -114.20 15.11
N THR A 450 88.58 -113.48 14.81
CA THR A 450 89.29 -113.51 13.51
C THR A 450 90.61 -114.28 13.50
N LYS A 451 90.90 -115.08 14.53
CA LYS A 451 92.06 -116.01 14.53
C LYS A 451 91.70 -117.46 14.13
N ASP A 452 90.44 -117.85 14.21
CA ASP A 452 90.02 -119.25 13.98
C ASP A 452 89.08 -119.44 12.77
N VAL A 453 88.89 -118.42 11.93
CA VAL A 453 88.16 -118.53 10.66
C VAL A 453 89.02 -117.92 9.56
N GLY A 454 89.53 -118.75 8.64
CA GLY A 454 90.44 -118.35 7.56
C GLY A 454 89.91 -117.23 6.66
N MET A 455 90.84 -116.61 5.93
CA MET A 455 90.72 -115.31 5.23
C MET A 455 89.59 -115.16 4.20
N ASP A 456 88.76 -116.17 3.97
CA ASP A 456 87.71 -116.17 2.95
C ASP A 456 86.34 -115.68 3.46
N LEU A 457 86.14 -115.48 4.77
CA LEU A 457 84.85 -115.11 5.38
C LEU A 457 84.84 -113.77 6.17
N LEU A 458 85.93 -112.99 6.11
CA LEU A 458 86.09 -111.74 6.86
C LEU A 458 85.13 -110.63 6.37
N THR A 459 84.85 -110.61 5.07
CA THR A 459 83.99 -109.62 4.40
C THR A 459 82.49 -109.77 4.68
N GLU A 460 82.01 -110.98 5.00
CA GLU A 460 80.57 -111.26 5.21
C GLU A 460 80.09 -110.91 6.64
N SER A 461 80.98 -110.96 7.65
CA SER A 461 80.62 -110.72 9.07
C SER A 461 80.35 -109.25 9.41
N LEU A 462 80.92 -108.33 8.63
CA LEU A 462 80.76 -106.88 8.80
C LEU A 462 79.44 -106.35 8.23
N LEU A 463 78.75 -107.15 7.43
CA LEU A 463 77.48 -106.81 6.80
C LEU A 463 76.27 -107.07 7.74
N ILE A 464 76.32 -108.08 8.61
CA ILE A 464 75.20 -108.49 9.49
C ILE A 464 74.97 -107.51 10.67
N ARG A 465 76.00 -106.77 11.09
CA ARG A 465 75.88 -105.74 12.15
C ARG A 465 75.13 -104.48 11.68
N ALA A 466 75.10 -104.24 10.37
CA ALA A 466 74.35 -103.15 9.76
C ALA A 466 72.84 -103.44 9.63
N GLU A 467 72.41 -104.70 9.79
CA GLU A 467 70.99 -105.12 9.69
C GLU A 467 70.25 -105.16 11.04
N GLN A 468 70.92 -105.03 12.19
CA GLN A 468 70.31 -105.13 13.53
C GLN A 468 69.71 -103.83 14.10
N LEU A 469 69.93 -102.67 13.50
CA LEU A 469 69.39 -101.37 13.96
C LEU A 469 68.11 -100.93 13.22
N ALA A 470 67.56 -101.82 12.40
CA ALA A 470 66.25 -101.70 11.76
C ALA A 470 65.25 -102.66 12.43
N ARG A 471 64.49 -102.24 13.46
CA ARG A 471 63.20 -102.85 13.89
C ARG A 471 62.52 -102.14 15.10
N LEU A 472 61.37 -101.47 14.81
CA LEU A 472 60.10 -101.33 15.58
C LEU A 472 60.01 -100.25 16.71
N GLU A 473 59.08 -99.27 16.78
CA GLU A 473 57.63 -99.07 16.48
C GLU A 473 56.62 -99.29 17.65
N THR A 474 55.84 -98.22 17.93
CA THR A 474 54.37 -98.10 18.19
C THR A 474 53.59 -98.67 19.41
N ASP A 475 52.74 -97.77 19.97
CA ASP A 475 51.31 -97.85 20.39
C ASP A 475 50.69 -98.78 21.50
N LYS A 476 49.96 -98.11 22.42
CA LYS A 476 48.54 -98.30 22.90
C LYS A 476 48.09 -99.25 24.06
N ILE A 477 47.33 -98.64 25.00
CA ILE A 477 45.93 -98.94 25.49
C ILE A 477 45.60 -99.92 26.67
N VAL A 478 45.02 -99.34 27.76
CA VAL A 478 43.74 -99.59 28.50
C VAL A 478 43.50 -100.69 29.58
N ASP A 479 42.97 -100.18 30.73
CA ASP A 479 42.01 -100.60 31.79
C ASP A 479 41.91 -102.01 32.43
N LYS A 480 41.78 -102.00 33.79
CA LYS A 480 40.49 -102.05 34.57
C LYS A 480 40.80 -102.46 36.01
N THR A 481 40.11 -101.89 37.02
CA THR A 481 39.14 -102.63 37.85
C THR A 481 38.48 -101.78 38.96
N SER A 482 37.17 -101.64 38.82
CA SER A 482 36.19 -101.16 39.80
C SER A 482 35.51 -102.34 40.49
N ALA A 483 35.92 -102.74 41.69
CA ALA A 483 35.20 -103.81 42.41
C ALA A 483 35.21 -103.75 43.94
N VAL A 484 35.84 -102.76 44.59
CA VAL A 484 36.06 -102.87 46.05
C VAL A 484 35.34 -101.80 46.90
N TYR A 485 34.95 -100.64 46.35
CA TYR A 485 34.46 -99.51 47.16
C TYR A 485 32.93 -99.44 47.38
N GLN A 486 32.14 -100.26 46.69
CA GLN A 486 30.67 -100.13 46.69
C GLN A 486 29.95 -100.87 47.85
N LEU A 487 30.64 -101.74 48.60
CA LEU A 487 30.05 -102.48 49.71
C LEU A 487 30.18 -101.78 51.08
N GLN A 488 31.05 -100.77 51.21
CA GLN A 488 31.23 -100.04 52.47
C GLN A 488 30.29 -98.83 52.65
N ARG A 489 29.66 -98.33 51.57
CA ARG A 489 28.82 -97.11 51.61
C ARG A 489 27.37 -97.36 52.07
N LYS A 490 26.89 -98.62 52.07
CA LYS A 490 25.48 -98.97 52.37
C LYS A 490 25.16 -99.08 53.87
N VAL A 491 26.17 -99.21 54.74
CA VAL A 491 25.97 -99.40 56.19
C VAL A 491 25.84 -98.07 56.96
N LYS A 492 26.31 -96.94 56.40
CA LYS A 492 26.23 -95.60 57.03
C LYS A 492 24.86 -94.92 56.84
N THR A 493 24.21 -95.15 55.71
CA THR A 493 22.99 -94.42 55.29
C THR A 493 21.74 -94.78 56.10
N LEU A 494 21.69 -95.97 56.71
CA LEU A 494 20.51 -96.44 57.45
C LEU A 494 20.48 -95.96 58.91
N LYS A 495 21.60 -95.48 59.47
CA LYS A 495 21.64 -94.87 60.81
C LYS A 495 21.15 -93.41 60.81
N ASP A 496 21.41 -92.65 59.75
CA ASP A 496 21.04 -91.23 59.66
C ASP A 496 19.53 -90.98 59.43
N GLN A 497 18.76 -92.00 59.03
CA GLN A 497 17.34 -91.85 58.71
C GLN A 497 16.42 -91.84 59.95
N ILE A 498 16.84 -92.44 61.07
CA ILE A 498 16.00 -92.56 62.27
C ILE A 498 15.98 -91.24 63.06
N GLN A 499 17.12 -90.57 63.25
CA GLN A 499 17.20 -89.28 63.98
C GLN A 499 16.46 -88.12 63.28
N ARG A 500 16.22 -88.20 61.96
CA ARG A 500 15.51 -87.14 61.21
C ARG A 500 14.02 -87.11 61.47
N LYS A 501 13.42 -88.25 61.83
CA LYS A 501 11.97 -88.35 62.01
C LYS A 501 11.51 -87.79 63.36
N ASP A 502 12.33 -87.90 64.40
CA ASP A 502 11.99 -87.34 65.72
C ASP A 502 12.04 -85.81 65.73
N LEU A 503 13.03 -85.20 65.05
CA LEU A 503 13.11 -83.75 64.87
C LEU A 503 11.89 -83.18 64.11
N HIS A 504 11.32 -83.94 63.17
CA HIS A 504 10.23 -83.47 62.33
C HIS A 504 8.91 -83.31 63.09
N LEU A 505 8.63 -84.21 64.03
CA LEU A 505 7.40 -84.18 64.83
C LEU A 505 7.36 -83.00 65.79
N GLU A 506 8.49 -82.65 66.39
CA GLU A 506 8.59 -81.51 67.32
C GLU A 506 8.43 -80.16 66.58
N LEU A 507 8.97 -80.07 65.36
CA LEU A 507 8.78 -78.92 64.47
C LEU A 507 7.32 -78.68 64.09
N LEU A 508 6.53 -79.73 63.84
CA LEU A 508 5.13 -79.59 63.43
C LEU A 508 4.25 -79.04 64.56
N ARG A 509 4.49 -79.43 65.82
CA ARG A 509 3.73 -78.93 66.98
C ARG A 509 3.99 -77.45 67.24
N ARG A 510 5.25 -77.01 67.18
CA ARG A 510 5.58 -75.57 67.25
C ARG A 510 4.95 -74.79 66.10
N LYS A 511 4.93 -75.37 64.89
CA LYS A 511 4.36 -74.73 63.70
C LYS A 511 2.84 -74.50 63.84
N LEU A 512 2.13 -75.44 64.45
CA LEU A 512 0.69 -75.31 64.66
C LEU A 512 0.35 -74.20 65.68
N ALA A 513 1.06 -74.16 66.82
CA ALA A 513 0.84 -73.12 67.84
C ALA A 513 1.11 -71.71 67.30
N LEU A 514 2.20 -71.54 66.53
CA LEU A 514 2.49 -70.31 65.80
C LEU A 514 1.36 -69.95 64.82
N GLN A 515 0.76 -70.93 64.14
CA GLN A 515 -0.25 -70.67 63.14
C GLN A 515 -1.58 -70.19 63.75
N GLU A 516 -1.94 -70.63 64.96
CA GLU A 516 -3.12 -70.16 65.68
C GLU A 516 -2.95 -68.72 66.21
N GLU A 517 -1.78 -68.38 66.75
CA GLU A 517 -1.45 -67.02 67.19
C GLU A 517 -1.46 -66.04 66.00
N ASN A 518 -0.81 -66.42 64.89
CA ASN A 518 -0.82 -65.66 63.64
C ASN A 518 -2.25 -65.39 63.12
N CYS A 519 -3.21 -66.30 63.32
CA CYS A 519 -4.59 -66.07 62.88
C CYS A 519 -5.30 -64.99 63.71
N ARG A 520 -5.05 -64.91 65.02
CA ARG A 520 -5.67 -63.89 65.90
C ARG A 520 -5.09 -62.51 65.64
N GLU A 521 -3.78 -62.41 65.47
CA GLU A 521 -3.10 -61.17 65.10
C GLU A 521 -3.61 -60.64 63.75
N ARG A 522 -3.79 -61.54 62.76
CA ARG A 522 -4.36 -61.17 61.45
C ARG A 522 -5.74 -60.52 61.57
N THR A 523 -6.62 -61.04 62.42
CA THR A 523 -7.97 -60.46 62.57
C THR A 523 -7.95 -59.07 63.21
N ALA A 524 -7.08 -58.84 64.20
CA ALA A 524 -6.92 -57.52 64.83
C ALA A 524 -6.35 -56.49 63.83
N VAL A 525 -5.32 -56.89 63.07
CA VAL A 525 -4.72 -56.05 62.02
C VAL A 525 -5.74 -55.71 60.92
N VAL A 526 -6.64 -56.64 60.55
CA VAL A 526 -7.69 -56.36 59.56
C VAL A 526 -8.69 -55.32 60.07
N ALA A 527 -9.09 -55.38 61.34
CA ALA A 527 -10.01 -54.41 61.92
C ALA A 527 -9.39 -52.99 61.99
N GLU A 528 -8.14 -52.89 62.44
CA GLU A 528 -7.40 -51.61 62.45
C GLU A 528 -7.21 -51.06 61.03
N ARG A 529 -6.91 -51.94 60.06
CA ARG A 529 -6.80 -51.57 58.64
C ARG A 529 -8.10 -50.98 58.12
N ASP A 530 -9.24 -51.57 58.46
CA ASP A 530 -10.54 -51.09 57.96
C ASP A 530 -10.93 -49.75 58.59
N GLU A 531 -10.60 -49.50 59.87
CA GLU A 531 -10.80 -48.19 60.50
C GLU A 531 -9.92 -47.09 59.87
N VAL A 532 -8.64 -47.39 59.64
CA VAL A 532 -7.72 -46.49 58.93
C VAL A 532 -8.23 -46.24 57.50
N THR A 533 -8.71 -47.27 56.81
CA THR A 533 -9.27 -47.16 55.46
C THR A 533 -10.47 -46.21 55.43
N LEU A 534 -11.35 -46.24 56.44
CA LEU A 534 -12.48 -45.32 56.53
C LEU A 534 -12.03 -43.87 56.77
N LYS A 535 -11.03 -43.65 57.64
CA LYS A 535 -10.44 -42.31 57.87
C LYS A 535 -9.78 -41.78 56.60
N CYS A 536 -9.02 -42.61 55.88
CA CYS A 536 -8.45 -42.28 54.58
C CYS A 536 -9.54 -41.88 53.58
N LYS A 537 -10.67 -42.61 53.51
CA LYS A 537 -11.80 -42.25 52.61
C LYS A 537 -12.41 -40.89 52.94
N LYS A 538 -12.55 -40.53 54.22
CA LYS A 538 -13.06 -39.20 54.62
C LYS A 538 -12.07 -38.09 54.25
N LEU A 539 -10.79 -38.30 54.52
CA LEU A 539 -9.74 -37.35 54.14
C LEU A 539 -9.63 -37.19 52.62
N MET A 540 -9.74 -38.28 51.85
CA MET A 540 -9.78 -38.22 50.37
C MET A 540 -10.93 -37.35 49.88
N LYS A 541 -12.16 -37.53 50.41
CA LYS A 541 -13.29 -36.65 50.06
C LYS A 541 -13.08 -35.19 50.44
N GLN A 542 -12.38 -34.93 51.55
CA GLN A 542 -12.03 -33.56 51.95
C GLN A 542 -10.97 -32.95 51.01
N ILE A 543 -9.97 -33.73 50.61
CA ILE A 543 -8.97 -33.36 49.60
C ILE A 543 -9.67 -33.03 48.28
N GLU A 544 -10.59 -33.87 47.80
CA GLU A 544 -11.35 -33.62 46.57
C GLU A 544 -12.10 -32.28 46.63
N ARG A 545 -12.80 -31.99 47.74
CA ARG A 545 -13.51 -30.70 47.92
C ARG A 545 -12.55 -29.51 47.91
N LEU A 546 -11.44 -29.60 48.65
CA LEU A 546 -10.43 -28.54 48.69
C LEU A 546 -9.76 -28.36 47.33
N GLN A 547 -9.59 -29.43 46.57
CA GLN A 547 -9.00 -29.39 45.23
C GLN A 547 -9.94 -28.73 44.22
N ILE A 548 -11.25 -28.97 44.30
CA ILE A 548 -12.26 -28.24 43.52
C ILE A 548 -12.21 -26.75 43.86
N GLN A 549 -12.26 -26.37 45.14
CA GLN A 549 -12.19 -24.96 45.56
C GLN A 549 -10.89 -24.29 45.13
N LEU A 550 -9.76 -24.99 45.18
CA LEU A 550 -8.48 -24.49 44.70
C LEU A 550 -8.49 -24.26 43.19
N ASN A 551 -9.12 -25.17 42.43
CA ASN A 551 -9.25 -25.02 40.98
C ASN A 551 -10.17 -23.84 40.61
N ASP A 552 -11.29 -23.68 41.32
CA ASP A 552 -12.20 -22.54 41.12
C ASP A 552 -11.50 -21.22 41.42
N ALA A 553 -10.75 -21.15 42.53
CA ALA A 553 -9.96 -19.97 42.88
C ALA A 553 -8.84 -19.68 41.87
N ARG A 554 -8.20 -20.72 41.31
CA ARG A 554 -7.23 -20.57 40.22
C ARG A 554 -7.87 -20.06 38.94
N SER A 555 -9.04 -20.57 38.57
CA SER A 555 -9.81 -20.09 37.42
C SER A 555 -10.17 -18.62 37.58
N LEU A 556 -10.75 -18.25 38.73
CA LEU A 556 -11.10 -16.87 39.03
C LEU A 556 -9.86 -15.95 39.02
N SER A 557 -8.73 -16.40 39.55
CA SER A 557 -7.47 -15.64 39.49
C SER A 557 -7.00 -15.45 38.05
N GLN A 558 -7.17 -16.46 37.18
CA GLN A 558 -6.84 -16.34 35.78
C GLN A 558 -7.78 -15.38 35.05
N ASP A 559 -9.08 -15.45 35.32
CA ASP A 559 -10.07 -14.54 34.72
C ASP A 559 -9.81 -13.08 35.12
N LEU A 560 -9.48 -12.83 36.39
CA LEU A 560 -9.09 -11.50 36.85
C LEU A 560 -7.80 -10.99 36.22
N LYS A 561 -6.81 -11.88 35.98
CA LYS A 561 -5.60 -11.51 35.24
C LYS A 561 -5.89 -11.15 33.78
N ASN A 562 -6.78 -11.90 33.13
CA ASN A 562 -7.21 -11.61 31.76
C ASN A 562 -7.95 -10.27 31.70
N GLN A 563 -8.89 -10.02 32.61
CA GLN A 563 -9.60 -8.73 32.70
C GLN A 563 -8.64 -7.56 32.97
N LEU A 564 -7.59 -7.77 33.78
CA LEU A 564 -6.57 -6.75 34.03
C LEU A 564 -5.73 -6.47 32.78
N ALA A 565 -5.43 -7.49 31.98
CA ALA A 565 -4.76 -7.33 30.69
C ALA A 565 -5.64 -6.54 29.70
N ASP A 566 -6.92 -6.91 29.57
CA ASP A 566 -7.88 -6.19 28.72
C ASP A 566 -8.01 -4.71 29.15
N ALA A 567 -8.07 -4.44 30.45
CA ALA A 567 -8.10 -3.08 30.99
C ALA A 567 -6.82 -2.28 30.67
N ALA A 568 -5.66 -2.93 30.67
CA ALA A 568 -4.41 -2.31 30.27
C ALA A 568 -4.43 -1.95 28.76
N ASP A 569 -4.95 -2.83 27.91
CA ASP A 569 -5.10 -2.59 26.48
C ASP A 569 -6.06 -1.44 26.19
N PHE A 570 -7.20 -1.38 26.88
CA PHE A 570 -8.11 -0.23 26.78
C PHE A 570 -7.45 1.08 27.19
N LYS A 571 -6.61 1.06 28.23
CA LYS A 571 -5.85 2.24 28.66
C LYS A 571 -4.83 2.67 27.60
N ILE A 572 -4.12 1.74 26.98
CA ILE A 572 -3.18 2.03 25.88
C ILE A 572 -3.93 2.65 24.71
N ALA A 573 -5.04 2.03 24.27
CA ALA A 573 -5.86 2.54 23.18
C ALA A 573 -6.44 3.94 23.47
N ALA A 574 -6.84 4.21 24.71
CA ALA A 574 -7.31 5.52 25.13
C ALA A 574 -6.19 6.58 25.06
N LEU A 575 -4.98 6.24 25.49
CA LEU A 575 -3.82 7.14 25.40
C LEU A 575 -3.41 7.41 23.95
N GLU A 576 -3.45 6.41 23.07
CA GLU A 576 -3.18 6.58 21.63
C GLU A 576 -4.23 7.47 20.96
N ARG A 577 -5.51 7.29 21.28
CA ARG A 577 -6.58 8.19 20.85
C ARG A 577 -6.37 9.61 21.36
N GLY A 578 -5.96 9.78 22.62
CA GLY A 578 -5.60 11.07 23.19
C GLY A 578 -4.50 11.78 22.41
N ARG A 579 -3.38 11.09 22.14
CA ARG A 579 -2.28 11.61 21.31
C ARG A 579 -2.75 11.99 19.91
N LYS A 580 -3.66 11.20 19.32
CA LYS A 580 -4.21 11.51 17.99
C LYS A 580 -5.07 12.76 18.01
N VAL A 581 -5.87 12.96 19.05
CA VAL A 581 -6.66 14.18 19.24
C VAL A 581 -5.75 15.40 19.38
N GLU A 582 -4.67 15.31 20.17
CA GLU A 582 -3.68 16.39 20.30
C GLU A 582 -3.01 16.74 18.96
N GLU A 583 -2.64 15.73 18.18
CA GLU A 583 -2.09 15.92 16.82
C GLU A 583 -3.09 16.62 15.89
N LEU A 584 -4.35 16.19 15.91
CA LEU A 584 -5.43 16.79 15.10
C LEU A 584 -5.74 18.23 15.54
N GLN A 585 -5.73 18.51 16.85
CA GLN A 585 -5.88 19.86 17.39
C GLN A 585 -4.75 20.77 16.92
N LYS A 586 -3.49 20.30 16.94
CA LYS A 586 -2.35 21.06 16.42
C LYS A 586 -2.52 21.38 14.92
N ARG A 587 -2.92 20.39 14.11
CA ARG A 587 -3.20 20.60 12.68
C ARG A 587 -4.36 21.58 12.43
N LEU A 588 -5.39 21.55 13.27
CA LEU A 588 -6.51 22.48 13.20
C LEU A 588 -6.02 23.92 13.44
N VAL A 589 -5.23 24.14 14.49
CA VAL A 589 -4.64 25.45 14.80
C VAL A 589 -3.76 25.95 13.65
N ASP A 590 -2.91 25.09 13.08
CA ASP A 590 -2.06 25.44 11.93
C ASP A 590 -2.92 25.84 10.71
N SER A 591 -4.00 25.09 10.44
CA SER A 591 -4.95 25.37 9.36
C SER A 591 -5.70 26.70 9.57
N GLU A 592 -6.16 26.97 10.79
CA GLU A 592 -6.80 28.25 11.15
C GLU A 592 -5.84 29.43 11.00
N SER A 593 -4.58 29.26 11.39
CA SER A 593 -3.54 30.27 11.20
C SER A 593 -3.32 30.57 9.70
N LEU A 594 -3.37 29.55 8.85
CA LEU A 594 -3.22 29.68 7.40
C LEU A 594 -4.45 30.35 6.77
N LYS A 595 -5.66 29.95 7.17
CA LYS A 595 -6.92 30.60 6.79
C LYS A 595 -6.88 32.09 7.14
N ASN A 596 -6.44 32.44 8.34
CA ASN A 596 -6.33 33.84 8.77
C ASN A 596 -5.33 34.64 7.92
N ARG A 597 -4.19 34.04 7.53
CA ARG A 597 -3.24 34.67 6.60
C ARG A 597 -3.85 34.91 5.22
N TYR A 598 -4.54 33.91 4.65
CA TYR A 598 -5.21 34.08 3.36
C TYR A 598 -6.36 35.09 3.40
N ASN A 599 -7.14 35.11 4.47
CA ASN A 599 -8.19 36.12 4.67
C ASN A 599 -7.61 37.54 4.70
N ARG A 600 -6.48 37.75 5.39
CA ARG A 600 -5.77 39.04 5.36
C ARG A 600 -5.31 39.40 3.94
N LYS A 601 -4.77 38.43 3.20
CA LYS A 601 -4.35 38.64 1.81
C LYS A 601 -5.54 39.00 0.89
N ILE A 602 -6.68 38.32 1.05
CA ILE A 602 -7.90 38.62 0.31
C ILE A 602 -8.41 40.03 0.66
N ALA A 603 -8.39 40.42 1.94
CA ALA A 603 -8.79 41.77 2.35
C ALA A 603 -7.91 42.84 1.69
N LEU A 604 -6.58 42.63 1.67
CA LEU A 604 -5.65 43.53 0.99
C LEU A 604 -5.91 43.61 -0.52
N LEU A 605 -6.14 42.48 -1.19
CA LEU A 605 -6.46 42.46 -2.62
C LEU A 605 -7.79 43.15 -2.92
N LYS A 606 -8.81 42.96 -2.09
CA LYS A 606 -10.10 43.68 -2.21
C LYS A 606 -9.91 45.18 -2.10
N GLU A 607 -9.09 45.63 -1.16
CA GLU A 607 -8.80 47.06 -0.98
C GLU A 607 -8.00 47.63 -2.16
N GLN A 608 -7.05 46.86 -2.71
CA GLN A 608 -6.32 47.23 -3.94
C GLN A 608 -7.26 47.34 -5.15
N ILE A 609 -8.21 46.41 -5.31
CA ILE A 609 -9.21 46.50 -6.38
C ILE A 609 -10.11 47.71 -6.17
N ARG A 610 -10.58 47.96 -4.94
CA ARG A 610 -11.43 49.11 -4.60
C ARG A 610 -10.75 50.43 -4.94
N THR A 611 -9.49 50.60 -4.51
CA THR A 611 -8.69 51.81 -4.77
C THR A 611 -8.43 51.99 -6.27
N THR A 612 -8.11 50.93 -6.99
CA THR A 612 -7.92 50.99 -8.45
C THR A 612 -9.21 51.35 -9.19
N SER A 613 -10.35 50.77 -8.78
CA SER A 613 -11.66 51.11 -9.35
C SER A 613 -12.02 52.58 -9.10
N GLN A 614 -11.78 53.09 -7.88
CA GLN A 614 -12.03 54.48 -7.55
C GLN A 614 -11.17 55.44 -8.39
N SER A 615 -9.89 55.11 -8.61
CA SER A 615 -9.03 55.88 -9.51
C SER A 615 -9.56 55.88 -10.93
N ALA A 616 -9.96 54.70 -11.46
CA ALA A 616 -10.49 54.60 -12.81
C ALA A 616 -11.81 55.37 -12.98
N ASP A 617 -12.70 55.35 -11.98
CA ASP A 617 -13.93 56.13 -11.98
C ASP A 617 -13.66 57.65 -11.91
N GLN A 618 -12.66 58.07 -11.13
CA GLN A 618 -12.21 59.46 -11.11
C GLN A 618 -11.66 59.89 -12.47
N ASP A 619 -10.81 59.09 -13.10
CA ASP A 619 -10.28 59.39 -14.43
C ASP A 619 -11.40 59.44 -15.49
N ARG A 620 -12.38 58.53 -15.39
CA ARG A 620 -13.55 58.51 -16.26
C ARG A 620 -14.40 59.77 -16.11
N THR A 621 -14.67 60.20 -14.87
CA THR A 621 -15.46 61.43 -14.62
C THR A 621 -14.72 62.68 -15.10
N ILE A 622 -13.39 62.77 -14.90
CA ILE A 622 -12.56 63.86 -15.44
C ILE A 622 -12.59 63.87 -16.97
N SER A 623 -12.46 62.71 -17.61
CA SER A 623 -12.52 62.59 -19.07
C SER A 623 -13.91 62.92 -19.62
N GLU A 624 -14.99 62.49 -18.96
CA GLU A 624 -16.37 62.82 -19.34
C GLU A 624 -16.62 64.33 -19.23
N HIS A 625 -16.16 64.96 -18.15
CA HIS A 625 -16.25 66.41 -17.97
C HIS A 625 -15.47 67.16 -19.08
N SER A 626 -14.25 66.71 -19.39
CA SER A 626 -13.44 67.29 -20.47
C SER A 626 -14.11 67.16 -21.84
N LEU A 627 -14.73 66.00 -22.12
CA LEU A 627 -15.51 65.80 -23.35
C LEU A 627 -16.75 66.67 -23.40
N GLN A 628 -17.40 66.92 -22.26
CA GLN A 628 -18.56 67.79 -22.19
C GLN A 628 -18.18 69.24 -22.52
N LEU A 629 -17.08 69.75 -21.94
CA LEU A 629 -16.56 71.07 -22.26
C LEU A 629 -16.25 71.21 -23.77
N LEU A 630 -15.58 70.22 -24.36
CA LEU A 630 -15.30 70.22 -25.80
C LEU A 630 -16.57 70.17 -26.67
N ARG A 631 -17.62 69.47 -26.22
CA ARG A 631 -18.92 69.46 -26.91
C ARG A 631 -19.59 70.82 -26.85
N ASP A 632 -19.55 71.47 -25.70
CA ASP A 632 -20.13 72.80 -25.49
C ASP A 632 -19.38 73.84 -26.33
N ASP A 633 -18.04 73.79 -26.35
CA ASP A 633 -17.22 74.64 -27.22
C ASP A 633 -17.52 74.42 -28.72
N LEU A 634 -17.68 73.17 -29.14
CA LEU A 634 -18.03 72.84 -30.51
C LEU A 634 -19.45 73.32 -30.87
N ALA A 635 -20.40 73.22 -29.94
CA ALA A 635 -21.75 73.75 -30.13
C ALA A 635 -21.71 75.28 -30.26
N ASN A 636 -20.94 75.97 -29.41
CA ASN A 636 -20.72 77.41 -29.48
C ASN A 636 -20.06 77.82 -30.80
N LEU A 637 -19.04 77.10 -31.26
CA LEU A 637 -18.40 77.34 -32.57
C LEU A 637 -19.39 77.16 -33.72
N LYS A 638 -20.26 76.14 -33.67
CA LYS A 638 -21.31 75.96 -34.68
C LYS A 638 -22.32 77.10 -34.69
N LEU A 639 -22.73 77.58 -33.52
CA LEU A 639 -23.63 78.74 -33.40
C LEU A 639 -22.98 79.99 -33.97
N ASN A 640 -21.73 80.28 -33.61
CA ASN A 640 -20.96 81.40 -34.14
C ASN A 640 -20.81 81.31 -35.65
N LEU A 641 -20.51 80.12 -36.18
CA LEU A 641 -20.42 79.88 -37.62
C LEU A 641 -21.75 80.14 -38.33
N ALA A 642 -22.86 79.63 -37.78
CA ALA A 642 -24.20 79.87 -38.31
C ALA A 642 -24.55 81.38 -38.30
N GLU A 643 -24.15 82.11 -37.26
CA GLU A 643 -24.36 83.54 -37.19
C GLU A 643 -23.52 84.31 -38.22
N THR A 644 -22.24 83.95 -38.40
CA THR A 644 -21.39 84.53 -39.45
C THR A 644 -21.95 84.26 -40.84
N SER A 645 -22.43 83.04 -41.10
CA SER A 645 -23.08 82.70 -42.37
C SER A 645 -24.38 83.49 -42.57
N ARG A 646 -25.17 83.72 -41.52
CA ARG A 646 -26.36 84.59 -41.59
C ARG A 646 -25.97 86.03 -41.94
N ARG A 647 -24.95 86.60 -41.28
CA ARG A 647 -24.45 87.96 -41.57
C ARG A 647 -23.92 88.07 -43.00
N GLU A 648 -23.17 87.08 -43.46
CA GLU A 648 -22.68 87.00 -44.85
C GLU A 648 -23.84 87.00 -45.85
N ASN A 649 -24.85 86.15 -45.64
CA ASN A 649 -26.03 86.09 -46.50
C ASN A 649 -26.81 87.42 -46.51
N GLN A 650 -26.92 88.12 -45.38
CA GLN A 650 -27.53 89.46 -45.32
C GLN A 650 -26.73 90.48 -46.14
N LEU A 651 -25.39 90.47 -46.05
CA LEU A 651 -24.53 91.34 -46.85
C LEU A 651 -24.63 91.04 -48.34
N LEU A 652 -24.68 89.76 -48.72
CA LEU A 652 -24.91 89.34 -50.11
C LEU A 652 -26.27 89.80 -50.62
N ALA A 653 -27.33 89.66 -49.81
CA ALA A 653 -28.67 90.15 -50.16
C ALA A 653 -28.71 91.68 -50.29
N PHE A 654 -28.06 92.41 -49.40
CA PHE A 654 -27.92 93.87 -49.47
C PHE A 654 -27.17 94.29 -50.75
N LYS A 655 -26.04 93.64 -51.04
CA LYS A 655 -25.28 93.83 -52.28
C LYS A 655 -26.15 93.58 -53.52
N ALA A 656 -26.94 92.51 -53.53
CA ALA A 656 -27.89 92.22 -54.62
C ALA A 656 -28.96 93.31 -54.79
N SER A 657 -29.47 93.88 -53.70
CA SER A 657 -30.42 95.00 -53.74
C SER A 657 -29.80 96.26 -54.34
N ILE A 658 -28.56 96.60 -53.94
CA ILE A 658 -27.82 97.73 -54.51
C ILE A 658 -27.61 97.54 -56.02
N PHE A 659 -27.20 96.35 -56.46
CA PHE A 659 -27.08 96.05 -57.89
C PHE A 659 -28.37 96.33 -58.65
N LYS A 660 -29.50 95.88 -58.09
CA LYS A 660 -30.83 96.10 -58.68
C LYS A 660 -31.19 97.58 -58.77
N ILE A 661 -30.92 98.36 -57.73
CA ILE A 661 -31.19 99.81 -57.70
C ILE A 661 -30.32 100.57 -58.71
N LEU A 662 -29.06 100.19 -58.85
CA LEU A 662 -28.11 100.84 -59.78
C LEU A 662 -28.21 100.36 -61.23
N GLY A 663 -29.04 99.35 -61.51
CA GLY A 663 -29.10 98.70 -62.83
C GLY A 663 -27.77 98.09 -63.25
N ALA A 664 -26.92 97.69 -62.29
CA ALA A 664 -25.61 97.11 -62.55
C ALA A 664 -25.70 95.57 -62.52
N PRO A 665 -24.92 94.87 -63.38
CA PRO A 665 -24.90 93.41 -63.37
C PRO A 665 -24.36 92.89 -62.03
N THR A 666 -24.92 91.78 -61.55
CA THR A 666 -24.57 91.16 -60.25
C THR A 666 -23.12 90.66 -60.17
N THR A 667 -22.38 90.68 -61.28
CA THR A 667 -20.97 90.33 -61.39
C THR A 667 -20.02 91.54 -61.37
N ALA A 668 -20.53 92.78 -61.26
CA ALA A 668 -19.64 93.94 -61.20
C ALA A 668 -18.82 93.96 -59.91
N ALA A 669 -17.59 94.48 -59.99
CA ALA A 669 -16.72 94.56 -58.83
C ALA A 669 -17.22 95.62 -57.83
N ASP A 670 -16.95 95.44 -56.54
CA ASP A 670 -17.49 96.32 -55.49
C ASP A 670 -17.10 97.78 -55.68
N TYR A 671 -15.88 98.05 -56.17
CA TYR A 671 -15.43 99.41 -56.44
C TYR A 671 -16.24 100.10 -57.56
N ASP A 672 -16.70 99.38 -58.58
CA ASP A 672 -17.53 99.94 -59.67
C ASP A 672 -18.91 100.37 -59.15
N ILE A 673 -19.48 99.57 -58.25
CA ILE A 673 -20.75 99.84 -57.58
C ILE A 673 -20.62 101.09 -56.71
N ILE A 674 -19.57 101.14 -55.88
CA ILE A 674 -19.28 102.28 -55.00
C ILE A 674 -19.14 103.55 -55.85
N THR A 675 -18.36 103.49 -56.92
CA THR A 675 -18.16 104.65 -57.82
C THR A 675 -19.48 105.12 -58.45
N LYS A 676 -20.39 104.21 -58.81
CA LYS A 676 -21.72 104.56 -59.34
C LYS A 676 -22.63 105.17 -58.27
N LEU A 677 -22.63 104.64 -57.05
CA LEU A 677 -23.37 105.22 -55.92
C LEU A 677 -22.86 106.62 -55.58
N GLU A 678 -21.55 106.82 -55.54
CA GLU A 678 -20.93 108.13 -55.30
C GLU A 678 -21.38 109.15 -56.36
N LYS A 679 -21.40 108.76 -57.64
CA LYS A 679 -21.92 109.61 -58.73
C LYS A 679 -23.43 109.89 -58.58
N LEU A 680 -24.24 108.89 -58.23
CA LEU A 680 -25.68 109.06 -58.01
C LEU A 680 -25.95 109.99 -56.82
N MET A 681 -25.21 109.83 -55.72
CA MET A 681 -25.28 110.69 -54.55
C MET A 681 -24.83 112.11 -54.86
N ALA A 682 -23.74 112.29 -55.62
CA ALA A 682 -23.30 113.60 -56.08
C ALA A 682 -24.38 114.29 -56.93
N ALA A 683 -24.97 113.57 -57.89
CA ALA A 683 -26.06 114.07 -58.71
C ALA A 683 -27.32 114.40 -57.90
N HIS A 684 -27.70 113.55 -56.94
CA HIS A 684 -28.82 113.83 -56.04
C HIS A 684 -28.53 115.05 -55.15
N ARG A 685 -27.29 115.22 -54.69
CA ARG A 685 -26.87 116.37 -53.88
C ARG A 685 -26.93 117.66 -54.71
N GLU A 686 -26.48 117.64 -55.95
CA GLU A 686 -26.64 118.75 -56.90
C GLU A 686 -28.11 119.06 -57.19
N PHE A 687 -28.94 118.03 -57.44
CA PHE A 687 -30.37 118.18 -57.65
C PHE A 687 -31.08 118.78 -56.41
N THR A 688 -30.73 118.32 -55.21
CA THR A 688 -31.29 118.85 -53.95
C THR A 688 -30.87 120.31 -53.73
N MET A 689 -29.63 120.67 -54.08
CA MET A 689 -29.13 122.05 -54.05
C MET A 689 -29.79 122.97 -55.10
N LEU A 690 -30.31 122.41 -56.20
CA LEU A 690 -31.08 123.13 -57.21
C LEU A 690 -32.57 123.24 -56.84
N SER A 691 -33.15 122.20 -56.23
CA SER A 691 -34.54 122.17 -55.76
C SER A 691 -34.79 123.11 -54.58
N THR A 692 -33.78 123.44 -53.78
CA THR A 692 -33.85 124.43 -52.69
C THR A 692 -33.82 125.89 -53.17
N ARG A 693 -33.59 126.16 -54.47
CA ARG A 693 -33.61 127.52 -55.05
C ARG A 693 -34.95 127.94 -55.64
N TYR A 694 -35.97 127.06 -55.69
CA TYR A 694 -37.31 127.35 -56.20
C TYR A 694 -38.43 127.27 -55.15
N ASP A 695 -38.14 126.85 -53.91
CA ASP A 695 -39.10 126.73 -52.79
C ASP A 695 -38.70 127.64 -51.62
N ASP A 696 -38.57 128.95 -51.89
CA ASP A 696 -38.25 129.95 -50.86
C ASP A 696 -39.50 130.76 -50.44
N HIS A 697 -40.64 130.09 -50.23
CA HIS A 697 -41.80 130.60 -49.50
C HIS A 697 -42.53 129.46 -48.78
N VAL A 698 -42.02 129.04 -47.62
CA VAL A 698 -42.76 128.86 -46.36
C VAL A 698 -41.77 128.24 -45.37
N THR A 699 -41.27 129.15 -44.56
CA THR A 699 -40.55 129.00 -43.30
C THR A 699 -41.07 127.90 -42.37
N THR A 700 -40.10 127.08 -41.93
CA THR A 700 -39.73 126.91 -40.51
C THR A 700 -40.46 125.82 -39.71
N THR A 701 -39.88 124.62 -39.80
CA THR A 701 -39.30 123.83 -38.70
C THR A 701 -39.98 123.85 -37.32
N ILE A 702 -40.45 122.67 -36.87
CA ILE A 702 -40.24 122.16 -35.51
C ILE A 702 -39.91 120.65 -35.61
N PRO A 703 -38.75 120.18 -35.10
CA PRO A 703 -38.42 118.76 -35.05
C PRO A 703 -38.94 118.11 -33.75
N THR A 704 -39.72 117.04 -33.90
CA THR A 704 -40.04 116.07 -32.84
C THR A 704 -38.98 114.96 -32.82
N PRO A 705 -38.34 114.65 -31.68
CA PRO A 705 -37.44 113.51 -31.59
C PRO A 705 -38.25 112.22 -31.41
N VAL A 706 -38.19 111.37 -32.43
CA VAL A 706 -38.73 110.01 -32.42
C VAL A 706 -37.77 109.11 -31.63
N ARG A 707 -38.35 108.38 -30.68
CA ARG A 707 -37.80 107.21 -29.98
C ARG A 707 -37.05 106.28 -30.95
N THR A 708 -35.79 106.01 -30.65
CA THR A 708 -35.08 104.81 -31.13
C THR A 708 -35.12 103.71 -30.07
N PRO A 709 -35.47 102.46 -30.43
CA PRO A 709 -35.55 101.34 -29.50
C PRO A 709 -34.18 100.72 -29.17
N ARG A 710 -34.11 100.21 -27.95
CA ARG A 710 -33.16 99.21 -27.43
C ARG A 710 -32.80 98.13 -28.47
N TYR A 711 -31.52 97.90 -28.63
CA TYR A 711 -31.00 96.55 -28.87
C TYR A 711 -29.99 96.24 -27.77
N GLU A 712 -30.28 95.16 -27.05
CA GLU A 712 -29.47 94.60 -25.99
C GLU A 712 -28.19 94.00 -26.57
N ASP A 713 -27.06 94.25 -25.91
CA ASP A 713 -25.83 93.52 -26.11
C ASP A 713 -25.45 92.83 -24.79
N SER A 714 -25.22 91.52 -24.94
CA SER A 714 -24.50 90.56 -24.11
C SER A 714 -24.58 90.68 -22.58
N GLY A 715 -25.20 89.67 -21.99
CA GLY A 715 -25.29 89.45 -20.55
C GLY A 715 -23.95 89.23 -19.85
N PHE A 716 -23.85 89.85 -18.68
CA PHE A 716 -23.02 89.44 -17.56
C PHE A 716 -23.81 89.74 -16.28
N LEU A 717 -24.42 88.70 -15.73
CA LEU A 717 -24.97 88.54 -14.36
C LEU A 717 -24.70 87.05 -14.05
N ASP A 718 -24.22 86.60 -12.90
CA ASP A 718 -24.20 87.15 -11.56
C ASP A 718 -23.00 86.60 -10.80
N GLN A 719 -22.38 87.42 -9.96
CA GLN A 719 -21.44 86.98 -8.94
C GLN A 719 -21.75 87.74 -7.65
N GLN A 720 -22.77 87.28 -6.91
CA GLN A 720 -22.86 87.44 -5.47
C GLN A 720 -24.06 86.67 -4.93
N GLU A 721 -23.82 85.71 -4.04
CA GLU A 721 -24.52 85.66 -2.75
C GLU A 721 -23.86 84.66 -1.78
N LEU A 722 -23.62 85.18 -0.57
CA LEU A 722 -23.80 84.57 0.76
C LEU A 722 -22.95 83.33 1.12
N SER A 723 -21.96 83.43 2.02
CA SER A 723 -22.10 83.59 3.48
C SER A 723 -23.17 82.69 4.13
N ALA A 724 -22.76 81.52 4.60
CA ALA A 724 -23.42 80.76 5.67
C ALA A 724 -22.64 81.05 6.98
N LEU A 725 -23.20 81.74 7.98
CA LEU A 725 -24.11 81.23 9.02
C LEU A 725 -23.52 79.97 9.65
N GLU A 726 -22.69 80.12 10.70
CA GLU A 726 -23.10 80.13 12.11
C GLU A 726 -23.92 78.89 12.49
N ASP A 727 -23.20 77.80 12.80
CA ASP A 727 -23.70 76.66 13.57
C ASP A 727 -23.54 76.96 15.07
N ASN A 728 -24.67 77.14 15.76
CA ASN A 728 -24.81 76.90 17.19
C ASN A 728 -25.94 75.86 17.35
N ASP A 729 -25.58 74.66 17.80
CA ASP A 729 -26.13 74.05 19.03
C ASP A 729 -25.58 72.61 19.18
N GLU A 730 -24.57 72.52 20.04
CA GLU A 730 -24.65 71.80 21.31
C GLU A 730 -25.60 70.57 21.41
N VAL A 731 -25.01 69.44 21.87
CA VAL A 731 -25.54 68.52 22.89
C VAL A 731 -25.53 67.00 22.55
N PHE A 732 -24.83 66.26 23.43
CA PHE A 732 -24.81 64.82 23.72
C PHE A 732 -24.12 63.83 22.77
N ASN A 733 -22.81 63.65 22.99
CA ASN A 733 -22.17 62.35 22.83
C ASN A 733 -21.57 61.87 24.18
N LYS A 734 -22.32 61.04 24.91
CA LYS A 734 -21.82 60.17 25.97
C LYS A 734 -22.29 58.75 25.66
N ARG A 735 -21.38 57.86 25.26
CA ARG A 735 -21.34 56.47 25.73
C ARG A 735 -20.03 55.75 25.39
N SER A 736 -19.24 55.62 26.45
CA SER A 736 -18.42 54.49 26.88
C SER A 736 -18.24 53.32 25.90
N ILE A 737 -17.01 53.18 25.43
CA ILE A 737 -16.38 51.89 25.14
C ILE A 737 -16.06 51.23 26.49
N ARG A 738 -16.45 49.97 26.68
CA ARG A 738 -15.91 49.10 27.73
C ARG A 738 -15.45 47.79 27.08
N HIS A 739 -14.21 47.44 27.39
CA HIS A 739 -13.75 46.07 27.52
C HIS A 739 -14.51 45.35 28.63
#